data_AF-A0A3B3ZE77-F1
#
_entry.id   AF-A0A3B3ZE77-F1
#
_cell.length_a   1.000
_cell.length_b   1.000
_cell.length_c   1.000
_cell.angle_alpha   90.00
_cell.angle_beta   90.00
_cell.angle_gamma   90.00
#
_symmetry.space_group_name_H-M   'P 1'
#
loop_
_entity.id
_entity.type
_entity.pdbx_description
1 polymer ?
#
loop_
_entity_poly.entity_id
_entity_poly.type
_entity_poly.pdbx_seq_one_letter_code
_entity_poly.pdbx_strand_id
1 'polypeptide(L)'
;MLRTGGGGGSTGGQPWVLRRVRLTWLSFMLFFILVFFPLIAHYYLTTIDEAGGPDKRIFGPRPGGELCEAKHVQDLCRIRESVSEELLQLEAKRQELNGEIARLNLRIEACKRSIDSAKQDLLQLKNVISQTEHSYKELMAQNQPKLNSCFDYARCPITSGFPVYVYDPASYPWGELIDPLVKQAVLAAAKSNIYITDNPSIACLYLVLVGELQESSKIPPSSDLEKQLKALPYWRNDGHNHVLVHFSRTSTIQNFLYNVSTGRAAVAQSTFLEQQYREGFDLVVSPLVHALSEPNFLEIPAQVPVKRKYLFTFQGERVESLRTSLQEAPPQSFEEEIEGDPPADYDDRIIGTLKAVQDSHLDQVLVEFTCKSPQPSLPTEWSLCGTREDRLEVLKVSTFALVIAPGDGQVVASAGCGMRLFEALEVGAIPVILGDHLRLPYHHLIRWSEATIIVPKPRVTELHFLLRSLSDNDLLAMRRQGRFLWEAYFSTSENVLNTILASIRTSIQIPAAPIKEEPVQEIPHKAGKIAGTDANLADNADLDLGPVETEPPYASPRFLRNFTYTASDIYRTWNRAPGPFHLFPHTPLDPVLPSEAKFLGSGTGFRPIGGGTGGSGKEFQAALGGNMPREQFTVVMLTYEREEVLMNSLERLNGLPYLNKVVVVWNSPKPPSEDLLWPDIGLPIVVVHTEKNSLNNRFLPWDAVETEAILSIDDDAHLRHDEIMFGFRVWREARDRIVGFPGRYHAWDVNHQSWLYNSNYSCELSMVLTGAAFFHKYYAYLYSYVMPQAIRDMVDEYINCEDIAMNFLVSHITRKPPIKVTSRWTFRCPGCPQALSHDDSHFHERHKCINFFVKVYGYMPLLYTQFRVDSVLFKTRLPHDKTKCFKFI
;
A
#
# COMPACT_ATOMS: atom_id res chain seq x y z
N MET A 1 -44.76 8.26 -16.65
CA MET A 1 -46.16 8.72 -16.57
C MET A 1 -46.32 9.60 -15.33
N LEU A 2 -47.09 10.68 -15.48
CA LEU A 2 -47.21 11.86 -14.60
C LEU A 2 -48.11 11.64 -13.37
N ARG A 3 -47.80 12.34 -12.25
CA ARG A 3 -48.60 13.41 -11.56
C ARG A 3 -48.24 13.51 -10.05
N THR A 4 -47.58 14.60 -9.60
CA THR A 4 -48.09 15.85 -8.92
C THR A 4 -48.62 15.66 -7.48
N GLY A 5 -48.31 16.45 -6.44
CA GLY A 5 -47.52 17.69 -6.29
C GLY A 5 -47.74 18.39 -4.92
N GLY A 6 -46.98 19.47 -4.67
CA GLY A 6 -47.25 20.60 -3.74
C GLY A 6 -46.79 20.45 -2.27
N GLY A 7 -46.17 21.42 -1.58
CA GLY A 7 -45.74 22.79 -1.87
C GLY A 7 -45.31 23.55 -0.59
N GLY A 8 -44.55 24.66 -0.74
CA GLY A 8 -44.26 25.71 0.26
C GLY A 8 -42.85 25.65 0.90
N GLY A 9 -41.97 26.68 0.94
CA GLY A 9 -42.00 28.08 0.50
C GLY A 9 -41.41 29.04 1.55
N SER A 10 -40.20 29.58 1.32
CA SER A 10 -39.64 30.93 1.68
C SER A 10 -38.18 30.85 2.18
N THR A 11 -37.19 31.71 1.93
CA THR A 11 -36.99 32.99 1.19
C THR A 11 -35.48 33.33 1.24
N GLY A 12 -34.91 33.92 0.17
CA GLY A 12 -33.57 34.53 0.18
C GLY A 12 -32.91 34.75 -1.20
N GLY A 13 -33.34 35.77 -1.96
CA GLY A 13 -32.60 36.35 -3.13
C GLY A 13 -31.69 37.50 -2.67
N GLN A 14 -30.65 37.99 -3.38
CA GLN A 14 -30.41 38.34 -4.80
C GLN A 14 -28.88 38.68 -4.99
N PRO A 15 -28.32 39.07 -6.17
CA PRO A 15 -28.83 39.04 -7.56
C PRO A 15 -27.83 38.55 -8.65
N TRP A 16 -28.37 37.99 -9.75
CA TRP A 16 -27.66 37.58 -10.99
C TRP A 16 -28.03 38.45 -12.22
N VAL A 17 -28.29 39.75 -12.05
CA VAL A 17 -28.90 40.60 -13.11
C VAL A 17 -27.92 41.52 -13.85
N LEU A 18 -26.64 41.64 -13.45
CA LEU A 18 -25.73 42.64 -14.03
C LEU A 18 -24.97 42.22 -15.32
N ARG A 19 -25.05 40.97 -15.78
CA ARG A 19 -24.21 40.49 -16.91
C ARG A 19 -24.89 40.46 -18.29
N ARG A 20 -26.24 40.47 -18.37
CA ARG A 20 -26.95 40.46 -19.68
C ARG A 20 -27.09 41.83 -20.35
N VAL A 21 -27.03 42.93 -19.59
CA VAL A 21 -27.22 44.28 -20.13
C VAL A 21 -26.00 44.78 -20.94
N ARG A 22 -24.78 44.30 -20.64
CA ARG A 22 -23.56 44.73 -21.36
C ARG A 22 -23.42 44.11 -22.75
N LEU A 23 -23.86 42.85 -22.95
CA LEU A 23 -23.69 42.16 -24.23
C LEU A 23 -24.69 42.67 -25.29
N THR A 24 -25.92 42.99 -24.88
CA THR A 24 -26.94 43.56 -25.76
C THR A 24 -26.59 44.99 -26.17
N TRP A 25 -25.98 45.78 -25.28
CA TRP A 25 -25.54 47.14 -25.60
C TRP A 25 -24.33 47.16 -26.53
N LEU A 26 -23.37 46.24 -26.35
CA LEU A 26 -22.24 46.05 -27.27
C LEU A 26 -22.68 45.56 -28.65
N SER A 27 -23.64 44.62 -28.70
CA SER A 27 -24.17 44.12 -29.98
C SER A 27 -24.98 45.19 -30.72
N PHE A 28 -25.73 46.04 -30.00
CA PHE A 28 -26.44 47.18 -30.58
C PHE A 28 -25.47 48.26 -31.10
N MET A 29 -24.39 48.57 -30.36
CA MET A 29 -23.34 49.50 -30.82
C MET A 29 -22.59 48.96 -32.05
N LEU A 30 -22.28 47.66 -32.08
CA LEU A 30 -21.61 47.05 -33.24
C LEU A 30 -22.52 47.05 -34.48
N PHE A 31 -23.82 46.78 -34.31
CA PHE A 31 -24.82 46.89 -35.37
C PHE A 31 -24.97 48.34 -35.87
N PHE A 32 -24.98 49.33 -34.96
CA PHE A 32 -25.04 50.74 -35.33
C PHE A 32 -23.80 51.17 -36.11
N ILE A 33 -22.60 50.72 -35.73
CA ILE A 33 -21.36 51.02 -36.45
C ILE A 33 -21.32 50.32 -37.82
N LEU A 34 -21.72 49.06 -37.91
CA LEU A 34 -21.63 48.29 -39.17
C LEU A 34 -22.71 48.64 -40.19
N VAL A 35 -23.86 49.19 -39.75
CA VAL A 35 -24.99 49.51 -40.66
C VAL A 35 -25.16 51.03 -40.84
N PHE A 36 -25.17 51.81 -39.76
CA PHE A 36 -25.40 53.25 -39.86
C PHE A 36 -24.16 54.04 -40.26
N PHE A 37 -22.95 53.61 -39.90
CA PHE A 37 -21.73 54.33 -40.29
C PHE A 37 -21.47 54.31 -41.81
N PRO A 38 -21.65 53.18 -42.53
CA PRO A 38 -21.58 53.17 -44.00
C PRO A 38 -22.71 53.99 -44.65
N LEU A 39 -23.91 54.02 -44.06
CA LEU A 39 -25.02 54.84 -44.55
C LEU A 39 -24.79 56.34 -44.33
N ILE A 40 -24.21 56.74 -43.20
CA ILE A 40 -23.82 58.13 -42.91
C ILE A 40 -22.63 58.53 -43.79
N ALA A 41 -21.65 57.65 -44.01
CA ALA A 41 -20.55 57.87 -44.95
C ALA A 41 -21.06 57.99 -46.38
N HIS A 42 -22.02 57.16 -46.80
CA HIS A 42 -22.67 57.28 -48.11
C HIS A 42 -23.47 58.59 -48.20
N TYR A 43 -24.25 58.96 -47.18
CA TYR A 43 -24.98 60.21 -47.11
C TYR A 43 -24.07 61.44 -47.17
N TYR A 44 -22.95 61.47 -46.45
CA TYR A 44 -21.97 62.56 -46.50
C TYR A 44 -21.20 62.59 -47.82
N LEU A 45 -20.89 61.44 -48.43
CA LEU A 45 -20.28 61.39 -49.76
C LEU A 45 -21.26 61.85 -50.85
N THR A 46 -22.55 61.54 -50.73
CA THR A 46 -23.58 62.01 -51.67
C THR A 46 -24.02 63.46 -51.43
N THR A 47 -23.85 64.02 -50.23
CA THR A 47 -24.20 65.42 -49.92
C THR A 47 -23.04 66.40 -50.09
N ILE A 48 -21.80 65.93 -50.20
CA ILE A 48 -20.65 66.72 -50.69
C ILE A 48 -20.72 66.94 -52.21
N ASP A 49 -21.45 66.09 -52.94
CA ASP A 49 -21.71 66.24 -54.38
C ASP A 49 -22.86 67.21 -54.73
N GLU A 50 -23.68 67.65 -53.76
CA GLU A 50 -24.81 68.57 -54.03
C GLU A 50 -24.56 70.03 -53.58
N ALA A 51 -23.35 70.37 -53.12
CA ALA A 51 -22.94 71.74 -52.79
C ALA A 51 -21.82 72.26 -53.71
N GLY A 52 -21.94 71.97 -55.03
CA GLY A 52 -21.02 72.41 -56.08
C GLY A 52 -21.71 72.53 -57.44
N GLY A 53 -22.58 73.54 -57.59
CA GLY A 53 -23.16 73.95 -58.88
C GLY A 53 -22.12 74.49 -59.89
N PRO A 54 -22.49 74.63 -61.16
CA PRO A 54 -21.71 74.14 -62.30
C PRO A 54 -20.74 75.19 -62.87
N ASP A 55 -19.47 74.80 -63.06
CA ASP A 55 -18.48 75.40 -63.97
C ASP A 55 -17.14 74.66 -63.71
N LYS A 56 -16.27 74.26 -64.65
CA LYS A 56 -16.12 74.44 -66.08
C LYS A 56 -15.19 73.32 -66.56
N ARG A 57 -15.58 72.63 -67.64
CA ARG A 57 -14.65 71.88 -68.48
C ARG A 57 -13.64 72.88 -69.05
N ILE A 58 -12.38 72.81 -68.62
CA ILE A 58 -11.29 73.56 -69.24
C ILE A 58 -10.50 72.56 -70.10
N PHE A 59 -10.51 72.81 -71.41
CA PHE A 59 -9.84 72.10 -72.52
C PHE A 59 -10.59 70.93 -73.20
N GLY A 60 -11.60 71.28 -74.00
CA GLY A 60 -11.85 70.66 -75.31
C GLY A 60 -11.52 71.67 -76.43
N PRO A 61 -11.17 71.24 -77.66
CA PRO A 61 -10.67 72.13 -78.70
C PRO A 61 -11.81 72.91 -79.37
N ARG A 62 -11.59 74.21 -79.60
CA ARG A 62 -12.34 75.02 -80.57
C ARG A 62 -11.40 75.49 -81.68
N PRO A 63 -11.92 75.69 -82.91
CA PRO A 63 -11.13 75.94 -84.10
C PRO A 63 -10.76 77.42 -84.23
N GLY A 64 -9.66 77.67 -84.94
CA GLY A 64 -9.41 78.94 -85.63
C GLY A 64 -8.24 79.76 -85.08
N GLY A 65 -7.21 79.84 -85.91
CA GLY A 65 -6.64 81.13 -86.29
C GLY A 65 -5.61 81.77 -85.37
N GLU A 66 -4.35 81.70 -85.83
CA GLU A 66 -3.33 82.76 -85.76
C GLU A 66 -3.02 83.41 -84.41
N LEU A 67 -1.84 83.08 -83.84
CA LEU A 67 -0.61 83.88 -83.95
C LEU A 67 0.40 83.37 -82.90
N CYS A 68 1.63 83.13 -83.33
CA CYS A 68 2.90 83.34 -82.60
C CYS A 68 3.99 82.44 -83.20
N GLU A 69 4.76 83.02 -84.11
CA GLU A 69 6.12 82.60 -84.42
C GLU A 69 6.98 82.57 -83.15
N ALA A 70 7.73 81.48 -82.94
CA ALA A 70 9.18 81.50 -82.64
C ALA A 70 9.68 80.10 -82.28
N LYS A 71 10.81 79.71 -82.89
CA LYS A 71 11.52 78.43 -82.75
C LYS A 71 11.96 78.14 -81.30
N HIS A 72 11.18 77.40 -80.50
CA HIS A 72 11.72 76.61 -79.37
C HIS A 72 10.78 75.56 -78.70
N VAL A 73 9.75 75.03 -79.38
CA VAL A 73 8.79 74.08 -78.76
C VAL A 73 8.52 72.85 -79.65
N GLN A 74 9.56 72.29 -80.27
CA GLN A 74 9.42 71.08 -81.11
C GLN A 74 9.85 69.79 -80.37
N ASP A 75 10.66 69.92 -79.30
CA ASP A 75 11.15 68.77 -78.53
C ASP A 75 10.17 68.32 -77.41
N LEU A 76 9.41 69.25 -76.82
CA LEU A 76 8.46 68.95 -75.72
C LEU A 76 7.22 68.16 -76.18
N CYS A 77 6.76 68.35 -77.42
CA CYS A 77 5.63 67.58 -77.97
C CYS A 77 6.02 66.13 -78.29
N ARG A 78 7.27 65.89 -78.72
CA ARG A 78 7.79 64.54 -79.00
C ARG A 78 7.93 63.68 -77.74
N ILE A 79 8.37 64.30 -76.63
CA ILE A 79 8.50 63.62 -75.34
C ILE A 79 7.13 63.24 -74.78
N ARG A 80 6.11 64.10 -74.94
CA ARG A 80 4.74 63.82 -74.49
C ARG A 80 4.11 62.63 -75.22
N GLU A 81 4.30 62.52 -76.53
CA GLU A 81 3.81 61.37 -77.31
C GLU A 81 4.53 60.08 -76.92
N SER A 82 5.86 60.11 -76.77
CA SER A 82 6.67 58.96 -76.33
C SER A 82 6.28 58.45 -74.94
N VAL A 83 6.07 59.36 -73.97
CA VAL A 83 5.69 58.98 -72.60
C VAL A 83 4.26 58.42 -72.57
N SER A 84 3.36 58.92 -73.42
CA SER A 84 1.99 58.40 -73.52
C SER A 84 1.96 56.99 -74.11
N GLU A 85 2.83 56.69 -75.08
CA GLU A 85 2.94 55.35 -75.68
C GLU A 85 3.54 54.34 -74.69
N GLU A 86 4.57 54.73 -73.93
CA GLU A 86 5.16 53.90 -72.87
C GLU A 86 4.17 53.62 -71.73
N LEU A 87 3.35 54.60 -71.34
CA LEU A 87 2.29 54.42 -70.33
C LEU A 87 1.22 53.42 -70.78
N LEU A 88 0.83 53.48 -72.06
CA LEU A 88 -0.12 52.53 -72.65
C LEU A 88 0.45 51.11 -72.72
N GLN A 89 1.74 50.96 -73.03
CA GLN A 89 2.44 49.67 -73.01
C GLN A 89 2.57 49.11 -71.58
N LEU A 90 2.85 49.96 -70.59
CA LEU A 90 2.91 49.56 -69.18
C LEU A 90 1.55 49.16 -68.62
N GLU A 91 0.46 49.84 -69.03
CA GLU A 91 -0.91 49.42 -68.67
C GLU A 91 -1.29 48.08 -69.29
N ALA A 92 -0.94 47.84 -70.56
CA ALA A 92 -1.16 46.55 -71.21
C ALA A 92 -0.39 45.43 -70.50
N LYS A 93 0.88 45.65 -70.15
CA LYS A 93 1.70 44.69 -69.41
C LYS A 93 1.19 44.45 -67.99
N ARG A 94 0.64 45.48 -67.33
CA ARG A 94 -0.01 45.35 -66.02
C ARG A 94 -1.28 44.50 -66.09
N GLN A 95 -2.09 44.65 -67.14
CA GLN A 95 -3.27 43.81 -67.34
C GLN A 95 -2.90 42.35 -67.60
N GLU A 96 -1.84 42.09 -68.36
CA GLU A 96 -1.32 40.75 -68.61
C GLU A 96 -0.82 40.09 -67.31
N LEU A 97 0.01 40.80 -66.53
CA LEU A 97 0.51 40.30 -65.24
C LEU A 97 -0.64 40.01 -64.25
N ASN A 98 -1.65 40.88 -64.20
CA ASN A 98 -2.83 40.65 -63.35
C ASN A 98 -3.62 39.40 -63.79
N GLY A 99 -3.66 39.11 -65.10
CA GLY A 99 -4.23 37.88 -65.63
C GLY A 99 -3.45 36.63 -65.22
N GLU A 100 -2.12 36.69 -65.21
CA GLU A 100 -1.26 35.59 -64.72
C GLU A 100 -1.42 35.37 -63.22
N ILE A 101 -1.45 36.43 -62.41
CA ILE A 101 -1.68 36.36 -60.96
C ILE A 101 -3.03 35.70 -60.66
N ALA A 102 -4.09 36.04 -61.40
CA ALA A 102 -5.40 35.41 -61.24
C ALA A 102 -5.37 33.91 -61.54
N ARG A 103 -4.64 33.47 -62.58
CA ARG A 103 -4.44 32.05 -62.89
C ARG A 103 -3.62 31.32 -61.83
N LEU A 104 -2.57 31.95 -61.30
CA LEU A 104 -1.76 31.37 -60.23
C LEU A 104 -2.57 31.22 -58.94
N ASN A 105 -3.40 32.20 -58.59
CA ASN A 105 -4.28 32.13 -57.42
C ASN A 105 -5.30 30.98 -57.53
N LEU A 106 -5.89 30.76 -58.72
CA LEU A 106 -6.77 29.62 -58.97
C LEU A 106 -6.05 28.27 -58.80
N ARG A 107 -4.78 28.16 -59.22
CA ARG A 107 -3.97 26.95 -58.99
C ARG A 107 -3.63 26.75 -57.52
N ILE A 108 -3.35 27.82 -56.78
CA ILE A 108 -3.11 27.77 -55.33
C ILE A 108 -4.36 27.27 -54.61
N GLU A 109 -5.54 27.77 -54.95
CA GLU A 109 -6.80 27.30 -54.36
C GLU A 109 -7.10 25.83 -54.68
N ALA A 110 -6.82 25.39 -55.91
CA ALA A 110 -6.96 23.99 -56.30
C ALA A 110 -5.98 23.08 -55.53
N CYS A 111 -4.73 23.51 -55.37
CA CYS A 111 -3.72 22.81 -54.58
C CYS A 111 -4.13 22.74 -53.10
N LYS A 112 -4.63 23.84 -52.53
CA LYS A 112 -5.11 23.90 -51.14
C LYS A 112 -6.25 22.91 -50.89
N ARG A 113 -7.24 22.86 -51.79
CA ARG A 113 -8.33 21.87 -51.73
C ARG A 113 -7.83 20.42 -51.80
N SER A 114 -6.81 20.15 -52.63
CA SER A 114 -6.21 18.82 -52.72
C SER A 114 -5.47 18.43 -51.43
N ILE A 115 -4.78 19.38 -50.79
CA ILE A 115 -4.11 19.16 -49.50
C ILE A 115 -5.13 18.89 -48.41
N ASP A 116 -6.23 19.66 -48.35
CA ASP A 116 -7.27 19.48 -47.35
C ASP A 116 -7.96 18.11 -47.50
N SER A 117 -8.20 17.66 -48.75
CA SER A 117 -8.69 16.30 -49.02
C SER A 117 -7.71 15.23 -48.53
N ALA A 118 -6.42 15.37 -48.86
CA ALA A 118 -5.39 14.41 -48.45
C ALA A 118 -5.24 14.34 -46.91
N LYS A 119 -5.39 15.47 -46.21
CA LYS A 119 -5.43 15.50 -44.74
C LYS A 119 -6.63 14.73 -44.19
N GLN A 120 -7.79 14.90 -44.82
CA GLN A 120 -9.02 14.23 -44.41
C GLN A 120 -8.94 12.70 -44.61
N ASP A 121 -8.35 12.27 -45.73
CA ASP A 121 -8.07 10.86 -46.00
C ASP A 121 -7.08 10.28 -44.99
N LEU A 122 -6.03 11.03 -44.62
CA LEU A 122 -5.05 10.60 -43.62
C LEU A 122 -5.66 10.48 -42.22
N LEU A 123 -6.57 11.39 -41.84
CA LEU A 123 -7.34 11.32 -40.60
C LEU A 123 -8.26 10.08 -40.58
N GLN A 124 -8.94 9.78 -41.69
CA GLN A 124 -9.71 8.55 -41.79
C GLN A 124 -8.83 7.30 -41.66
N LEU A 125 -7.67 7.28 -42.32
CA LEU A 125 -6.74 6.16 -42.23
C LEU A 125 -6.23 5.96 -40.80
N LYS A 126 -5.87 7.03 -40.09
CA LYS A 126 -5.47 6.99 -38.67
C LYS A 126 -6.57 6.38 -37.79
N ASN A 127 -7.83 6.79 -37.97
CA ASN A 127 -8.95 6.26 -37.21
C ASN A 127 -9.18 4.77 -37.49
N VAL A 128 -9.08 4.35 -38.76
CA VAL A 128 -9.21 2.93 -39.14
C VAL A 128 -8.07 2.11 -38.51
N ILE A 129 -6.82 2.58 -38.59
CA ILE A 129 -5.68 1.89 -37.96
C ILE A 129 -5.91 1.74 -36.45
N SER A 130 -6.28 2.82 -35.76
CA SER A 130 -6.55 2.80 -34.32
C SER A 130 -7.69 1.83 -33.95
N GLN A 131 -8.78 1.80 -34.71
CA GLN A 131 -9.88 0.85 -34.51
C GLN A 131 -9.46 -0.60 -34.77
N THR A 132 -8.60 -0.81 -35.76
CA THR A 132 -8.09 -2.14 -36.11
C THR A 132 -7.11 -2.63 -35.05
N GLU A 133 -6.24 -1.76 -34.52
CA GLU A 133 -5.38 -2.05 -33.38
C GLU A 133 -6.19 -2.37 -32.13
N HIS A 134 -7.24 -1.61 -31.82
CA HIS A 134 -8.11 -1.90 -30.69
C HIS A 134 -8.82 -3.26 -30.83
N SER A 135 -9.42 -3.53 -32.00
CA SER A 135 -10.06 -4.82 -32.27
C SER A 135 -9.06 -5.98 -32.22
N TYR A 136 -7.84 -5.77 -32.70
CA TYR A 136 -6.76 -6.75 -32.61
C TYR A 136 -6.35 -6.98 -31.16
N LYS A 137 -6.18 -5.92 -30.35
CA LYS A 137 -5.91 -6.03 -28.91
C LYS A 137 -7.03 -6.78 -28.18
N GLU A 138 -8.29 -6.53 -28.49
CA GLU A 138 -9.43 -7.27 -27.93
C GLU A 138 -9.44 -8.75 -28.32
N LEU A 139 -9.17 -9.07 -29.59
CA LEU A 139 -9.04 -10.45 -30.07
C LEU A 139 -7.84 -11.18 -29.43
N MET A 140 -6.72 -10.49 -29.24
CA MET A 140 -5.54 -11.03 -28.57
C MET A 140 -5.80 -11.22 -27.06
N ALA A 141 -6.51 -10.31 -26.41
CA ALA A 141 -6.92 -10.44 -25.00
C ALA A 141 -7.90 -11.60 -24.79
N GLN A 142 -8.80 -11.88 -25.75
CA GLN A 142 -9.68 -13.05 -25.71
C GLN A 142 -8.92 -14.38 -25.88
N ASN A 143 -7.80 -14.36 -26.62
CA ASN A 143 -6.93 -15.52 -26.85
C ASN A 143 -5.76 -15.62 -25.85
N GLN A 144 -5.64 -14.70 -24.89
CA GLN A 144 -4.58 -14.80 -23.89
C GLN A 144 -4.80 -16.03 -22.99
N PRO A 145 -3.75 -16.84 -22.77
CA PRO A 145 -3.82 -18.00 -21.90
C PRO A 145 -4.22 -17.59 -20.47
N LYS A 146 -5.40 -18.04 -20.05
CA LYS A 146 -5.88 -17.86 -18.69
C LYS A 146 -5.24 -18.92 -17.79
N LEU A 147 -5.05 -18.60 -16.51
CA LEU A 147 -4.48 -19.52 -15.51
C LEU A 147 -5.14 -20.91 -15.53
N ASN A 148 -6.47 -20.97 -15.67
CA ASN A 148 -7.23 -22.21 -15.75
C ASN A 148 -6.90 -23.09 -16.98
N SER A 149 -6.41 -22.49 -18.06
CA SER A 149 -6.04 -23.19 -19.28
C SER A 149 -4.56 -23.58 -19.29
N CYS A 150 -3.70 -22.87 -18.56
CA CYS A 150 -2.24 -23.07 -18.58
C CYS A 150 -1.66 -23.74 -17.34
N PHE A 151 -2.47 -23.93 -16.30
CA PHE A 151 -2.05 -24.57 -15.07
C PHE A 151 -2.78 -25.91 -14.87
N ASP A 152 -2.02 -26.98 -14.59
CA ASP A 152 -2.58 -28.29 -14.29
C ASP A 152 -2.91 -28.39 -12.79
N TYR A 153 -4.20 -28.16 -12.46
CA TYR A 153 -4.72 -28.26 -11.11
C TYR A 153 -4.70 -29.70 -10.55
N ALA A 154 -4.62 -30.72 -11.41
CA ALA A 154 -4.61 -32.12 -10.93
C ALA A 154 -3.31 -32.44 -10.18
N ARG A 155 -2.21 -31.73 -10.43
CA ARG A 155 -0.95 -31.84 -9.66
C ARG A 155 -0.93 -30.98 -8.40
N CYS A 156 -1.87 -30.05 -8.29
CA CYS A 156 -2.00 -29.14 -7.17
C CYS A 156 -3.39 -29.23 -6.51
N PRO A 157 -3.81 -30.42 -5.99
CA PRO A 157 -5.00 -30.49 -5.16
C PRO A 157 -4.96 -29.49 -4.02
N ILE A 158 -6.12 -29.00 -3.59
CA ILE A 158 -6.26 -28.04 -2.48
C ILE A 158 -5.57 -28.54 -1.19
N THR A 159 -5.54 -29.86 -0.99
CA THR A 159 -4.93 -30.53 0.18
C THR A 159 -3.48 -30.97 -0.02
N SER A 160 -2.87 -30.66 -1.17
CA SER A 160 -1.50 -31.12 -1.49
C SER A 160 -0.41 -30.51 -0.62
N GLY A 161 -0.71 -29.39 0.03
CA GLY A 161 0.29 -28.62 0.80
C GLY A 161 1.21 -27.76 -0.08
N PHE A 162 0.94 -27.64 -1.39
CA PHE A 162 1.72 -26.83 -2.34
C PHE A 162 3.23 -27.16 -2.41
N PRO A 163 3.64 -28.44 -2.58
CA PRO A 163 5.05 -28.79 -2.70
C PRO A 163 5.67 -28.20 -3.97
N VAL A 164 6.85 -27.59 -3.84
CA VAL A 164 7.57 -26.92 -4.93
C VAL A 164 8.93 -27.58 -5.12
N TYR A 165 9.24 -28.00 -6.33
CA TYR A 165 10.56 -28.51 -6.68
C TYR A 165 11.38 -27.41 -7.34
N VAL A 166 12.61 -27.19 -6.87
CA VAL A 166 13.53 -26.21 -7.46
C VAL A 166 14.58 -26.96 -8.28
N TYR A 167 14.70 -26.63 -9.56
CA TYR A 167 15.80 -27.14 -10.37
C TYR A 167 17.12 -26.55 -9.91
N ASP A 168 18.14 -27.38 -9.70
CA ASP A 168 19.48 -26.91 -9.43
C ASP A 168 20.08 -26.24 -10.68
N PRO A 169 20.32 -24.91 -10.67
CA PRO A 169 20.89 -24.23 -11.82
C PRO A 169 22.31 -24.71 -12.13
N ALA A 170 23.07 -25.26 -11.17
CA ALA A 170 24.41 -25.78 -11.47
C ALA A 170 24.40 -27.03 -12.37
N SER A 171 23.26 -27.71 -12.48
CA SER A 171 23.10 -28.91 -13.32
C SER A 171 22.88 -28.59 -14.81
N TYR A 172 22.80 -27.31 -15.19
CA TYR A 172 22.43 -26.91 -16.55
C TYR A 172 23.30 -25.78 -17.12
N PRO A 173 23.56 -25.76 -18.45
CA PRO A 173 24.48 -24.79 -19.06
C PRO A 173 24.11 -23.33 -18.84
N TRP A 174 22.81 -22.99 -18.86
CA TRP A 174 22.38 -21.59 -18.61
C TRP A 174 22.67 -21.14 -17.18
N GLY A 175 22.73 -22.07 -16.22
CA GLY A 175 22.94 -21.74 -14.81
C GLY A 175 24.39 -21.46 -14.43
N GLU A 176 25.34 -21.64 -15.35
CA GLU A 176 26.71 -21.10 -15.24
C GLU A 176 26.77 -19.60 -15.57
N LEU A 177 25.84 -19.11 -16.40
CA LEU A 177 25.79 -17.71 -16.82
C LEU A 177 25.16 -16.78 -15.78
N ILE A 178 24.39 -17.34 -14.84
CA ILE A 178 23.67 -16.59 -13.81
C ILE A 178 24.68 -15.93 -12.86
N ASP A 179 24.37 -14.70 -12.45
CA ASP A 179 25.10 -13.98 -11.40
C ASP A 179 25.21 -14.86 -10.13
N PRO A 180 26.44 -15.12 -9.63
CA PRO A 180 26.66 -16.01 -8.49
C PRO A 180 25.93 -15.57 -7.22
N LEU A 181 25.78 -14.26 -7.01
CA LEU A 181 25.12 -13.70 -5.84
C LEU A 181 23.61 -13.98 -5.88
N VAL A 182 22.98 -13.79 -7.05
CA VAL A 182 21.57 -14.13 -7.27
C VAL A 182 21.35 -15.63 -7.07
N LYS A 183 22.20 -16.47 -7.66
CA LYS A 183 22.13 -17.93 -7.52
C LYS A 183 22.24 -18.36 -6.06
N GLN A 184 23.20 -17.83 -5.31
CA GLN A 184 23.37 -18.15 -3.89
C GLN A 184 22.18 -17.69 -3.04
N ALA A 185 21.70 -16.47 -3.26
CA ALA A 185 20.57 -15.89 -2.54
C ALA A 185 19.29 -16.72 -2.71
N VAL A 186 18.94 -17.09 -3.94
CA VAL A 186 17.73 -17.88 -4.23
C VAL A 186 17.83 -19.29 -3.68
N LEU A 187 18.98 -19.95 -3.80
CA LEU A 187 19.18 -21.29 -3.26
C LEU A 187 19.17 -21.29 -1.72
N ALA A 188 19.70 -20.25 -1.08
CA ALA A 188 19.61 -20.08 0.37
C ALA A 188 18.15 -19.90 0.82
N ALA A 189 17.40 -19.01 0.16
CA ALA A 189 15.98 -18.80 0.42
C ALA A 189 15.12 -20.05 0.18
N ALA A 190 15.45 -20.86 -0.83
CA ALA A 190 14.74 -22.11 -1.10
C ALA A 190 14.95 -23.14 0.02
N LYS A 191 16.15 -23.21 0.62
CA LYS A 191 16.46 -24.20 1.66
C LYS A 191 15.68 -23.99 2.96
N SER A 192 15.37 -22.74 3.33
CA SER A 192 14.59 -22.42 4.54
C SER A 192 13.08 -22.47 4.31
N ASN A 193 12.62 -22.52 3.06
CA ASN A 193 11.21 -22.40 2.73
C ASN A 193 10.44 -23.72 2.91
N ILE A 194 9.32 -23.64 3.63
CA ILE A 194 8.48 -24.77 4.05
C ILE A 194 7.80 -25.54 2.91
N TYR A 195 7.67 -24.95 1.71
CA TYR A 195 7.02 -25.55 0.56
C TYR A 195 8.00 -26.32 -0.33
N ILE A 196 9.31 -26.11 -0.17
CA ILE A 196 10.31 -26.75 -1.03
C ILE A 196 10.40 -28.25 -0.71
N THR A 197 10.47 -29.07 -1.76
CA THR A 197 10.65 -30.51 -1.66
C THR A 197 11.77 -30.99 -2.58
N ASP A 198 12.55 -31.96 -2.11
CA ASP A 198 13.55 -32.66 -2.91
C ASP A 198 12.93 -33.71 -3.84
N ASN A 199 11.65 -34.06 -3.66
CA ASN A 199 10.98 -35.08 -4.46
C ASN A 199 10.16 -34.46 -5.62
N PRO A 200 10.65 -34.51 -6.86
CA PRO A 200 9.97 -33.91 -8.01
C PRO A 200 8.67 -34.64 -8.40
N SER A 201 8.42 -35.86 -7.94
CA SER A 201 7.22 -36.62 -8.31
C SER A 201 5.95 -36.08 -7.64
N ILE A 202 6.09 -35.58 -6.41
CA ILE A 202 4.98 -35.01 -5.61
C ILE A 202 4.82 -33.50 -5.82
N ALA A 203 5.76 -32.86 -6.53
CA ALA A 203 5.76 -31.43 -6.73
C ALA A 203 4.52 -30.95 -7.52
N CYS A 204 3.85 -29.95 -6.94
CA CYS A 204 2.78 -29.19 -7.54
C CYS A 204 3.35 -28.16 -8.52
N LEU A 205 4.45 -27.50 -8.15
CA LEU A 205 5.10 -26.44 -8.92
C LEU A 205 6.58 -26.76 -9.17
N TYR A 206 7.11 -26.36 -10.32
CA TYR A 206 8.52 -26.46 -10.66
C TYR A 206 9.13 -25.08 -10.87
N LEU A 207 10.13 -24.75 -10.07
CA LEU A 207 10.83 -23.46 -10.13
C LEU A 207 12.12 -23.60 -10.93
N VAL A 208 12.29 -22.77 -11.96
CA VAL A 208 13.51 -22.70 -12.78
C VAL A 208 14.09 -21.31 -12.62
N LEU A 209 15.29 -21.22 -12.05
CA LEU A 209 16.01 -19.95 -11.99
C LEU A 209 16.64 -19.66 -13.35
N VAL A 210 16.24 -18.53 -13.93
CA VAL A 210 16.70 -17.96 -15.20
C VAL A 210 17.18 -16.56 -14.86
N GLY A 211 18.33 -16.43 -14.20
CA GLY A 211 18.72 -15.18 -13.53
C GLY A 211 19.37 -14.10 -14.43
N GLU A 212 19.69 -12.95 -13.82
CA GLU A 212 20.56 -11.94 -14.43
C GLU A 212 21.90 -12.57 -14.81
N LEU A 213 22.34 -12.30 -16.04
CA LEU A 213 23.60 -12.81 -16.55
C LEU A 213 24.77 -12.05 -15.94
N GLN A 214 25.90 -12.74 -15.75
CA GLN A 214 27.16 -12.08 -15.39
C GLN A 214 27.51 -11.00 -16.41
N GLU A 215 28.03 -9.85 -15.97
CA GLU A 215 28.30 -8.66 -16.81
C GLU A 215 29.18 -8.95 -18.05
N SER A 216 30.05 -9.97 -17.98
CA SER A 216 30.94 -10.41 -19.06
C SER A 216 30.31 -11.39 -20.06
N SER A 217 29.11 -11.89 -19.77
CA SER A 217 28.45 -12.93 -20.57
C SER A 217 27.64 -12.32 -21.72
N LYS A 218 27.85 -12.84 -22.94
CA LYS A 218 26.98 -12.51 -24.07
C LYS A 218 25.66 -13.27 -23.92
N ILE A 219 24.54 -12.59 -24.18
CA ILE A 219 23.22 -13.23 -24.24
C ILE A 219 23.25 -14.31 -25.34
N PRO A 220 23.07 -15.60 -25.01
CA PRO A 220 23.03 -16.64 -26.01
C PRO A 220 21.74 -16.54 -26.86
N PRO A 221 21.70 -17.13 -28.06
CA PRO A 221 20.49 -17.16 -28.88
C PRO A 221 19.28 -17.71 -28.12
N SER A 222 18.11 -17.09 -28.27
CA SER A 222 16.87 -17.52 -27.58
C SER A 222 16.54 -19.01 -27.86
N SER A 223 16.87 -19.49 -29.06
CA SER A 223 16.69 -20.89 -29.46
C SER A 223 17.46 -21.89 -28.60
N ASP A 224 18.59 -21.49 -28.01
CA ASP A 224 19.40 -22.39 -27.19
C ASP A 224 18.78 -22.58 -25.82
N LEU A 225 18.30 -21.50 -25.20
CA LEU A 225 17.53 -21.57 -23.96
C LEU A 225 16.23 -22.36 -24.16
N GLU A 226 15.52 -22.16 -25.28
CA GLU A 226 14.30 -22.94 -25.57
C GLU A 226 14.56 -24.45 -25.65
N LYS A 227 15.62 -24.87 -26.34
CA LYS A 227 15.99 -26.29 -26.43
C LYS A 227 16.33 -26.84 -25.04
N GLN A 228 17.06 -26.06 -24.26
CA GLN A 228 17.47 -26.40 -22.90
C GLN A 228 16.28 -26.54 -21.94
N LEU A 229 15.32 -25.60 -21.98
CA LEU A 229 14.08 -25.68 -21.19
C LEU A 229 13.23 -26.90 -21.60
N LYS A 230 13.09 -27.17 -22.90
CA LYS A 230 12.36 -28.35 -23.41
C LYS A 230 13.04 -29.67 -23.04
N ALA A 231 14.35 -29.66 -22.77
CA ALA A 231 15.11 -30.82 -22.33
C ALA A 231 15.02 -31.08 -20.81
N LEU A 232 14.40 -30.18 -20.04
CA LEU A 232 14.20 -30.39 -18.60
C LEU A 232 13.36 -31.66 -18.35
N PRO A 233 13.79 -32.55 -17.42
CA PRO A 233 13.12 -33.83 -17.18
C PRO A 233 11.61 -33.76 -16.92
N TYR A 234 11.13 -32.69 -16.27
CA TYR A 234 9.73 -32.54 -15.88
C TYR A 234 8.96 -31.52 -16.71
N TRP A 235 9.53 -30.96 -17.79
CA TRP A 235 8.88 -29.94 -18.64
C TRP A 235 7.58 -30.42 -19.30
N ARG A 236 7.41 -31.74 -19.47
CA ARG A 236 6.19 -32.40 -19.99
C ARG A 236 5.66 -31.75 -21.28
N ASN A 237 6.57 -31.48 -22.21
CA ASN A 237 6.36 -30.94 -23.57
C ASN A 237 6.15 -29.43 -23.68
N ASP A 238 5.42 -28.78 -22.77
CA ASP A 238 5.04 -27.36 -22.91
C ASP A 238 5.17 -26.51 -21.64
N GLY A 239 5.73 -27.04 -20.54
CA GLY A 239 6.07 -26.25 -19.35
C GLY A 239 4.92 -26.02 -18.36
N HIS A 240 3.86 -26.84 -18.38
CA HIS A 240 2.82 -26.77 -17.35
C HIS A 240 3.41 -26.79 -15.93
N ASN A 241 2.85 -25.94 -15.06
CA ASN A 241 3.24 -25.79 -13.65
C ASN A 241 4.72 -25.40 -13.45
N HIS A 242 5.42 -24.97 -14.50
CA HIS A 242 6.76 -24.38 -14.38
C HIS A 242 6.66 -22.87 -14.20
N VAL A 243 7.60 -22.34 -13.44
CA VAL A 243 7.78 -20.90 -13.26
C VAL A 243 9.22 -20.56 -13.52
N LEU A 244 9.45 -19.73 -14.53
CA LEU A 244 10.76 -19.19 -14.86
C LEU A 244 10.95 -17.90 -14.08
N VAL A 245 12.02 -17.82 -13.28
CA VAL A 245 12.27 -16.67 -12.41
C VAL A 245 13.53 -15.94 -12.87
N HIS A 246 13.39 -14.65 -13.20
CA HIS A 246 14.49 -13.77 -13.58
C HIS A 246 14.56 -12.55 -12.66
N PHE A 247 15.52 -12.56 -11.73
CA PHE A 247 15.77 -11.47 -10.81
C PHE A 247 16.80 -10.50 -11.38
N SER A 248 16.43 -9.22 -11.47
CA SER A 248 17.36 -8.13 -11.74
C SER A 248 17.93 -7.59 -10.42
N ARG A 249 19.25 -7.58 -10.28
CA ARG A 249 20.04 -6.92 -9.23
C ARG A 249 20.49 -5.52 -9.65
N THR A 250 20.62 -5.26 -10.94
CA THR A 250 20.98 -3.92 -11.47
C THR A 250 19.92 -3.42 -12.46
N SER A 251 20.02 -2.16 -12.91
CA SER A 251 19.12 -1.61 -13.94
C SER A 251 19.43 -2.15 -15.35
N THR A 252 19.69 -3.46 -15.47
CA THR A 252 20.15 -4.06 -16.72
C THR A 252 19.15 -3.81 -17.86
N ILE A 253 19.71 -3.64 -19.04
CA ILE A 253 18.95 -3.66 -20.31
C ILE A 253 18.67 -5.08 -20.80
N GLN A 254 19.14 -6.10 -20.09
CA GLN A 254 19.12 -7.48 -20.56
C GLN A 254 17.82 -8.16 -20.14
N ASN A 255 17.00 -8.52 -21.13
CA ASN A 255 15.86 -9.42 -20.93
C ASN A 255 16.23 -10.78 -21.52
N PHE A 256 16.75 -11.68 -20.67
CA PHE A 256 17.22 -13.00 -21.11
C PHE A 256 16.09 -13.90 -21.65
N LEU A 257 14.84 -13.61 -21.29
CA LEU A 257 13.65 -14.29 -21.76
C LEU A 257 12.99 -13.64 -22.98
N TYR A 258 13.59 -12.58 -23.53
CA TYR A 258 13.04 -11.90 -24.70
C TYR A 258 13.04 -12.83 -25.92
N ASN A 259 11.88 -12.95 -26.57
CA ASN A 259 11.68 -13.81 -27.74
C ASN A 259 12.03 -15.30 -27.49
N VAL A 260 11.87 -15.76 -26.23
CA VAL A 260 11.97 -17.17 -25.84
C VAL A 260 10.57 -17.76 -25.72
N SER A 261 10.31 -18.86 -26.42
CA SER A 261 9.05 -19.62 -26.29
C SER A 261 9.01 -20.37 -24.96
N THR A 262 8.31 -19.79 -23.97
CA THR A 262 8.14 -20.37 -22.63
C THR A 262 6.98 -21.37 -22.52
N GLY A 263 6.23 -21.57 -23.61
CA GLY A 263 5.04 -22.42 -23.60
C GLY A 263 4.01 -21.95 -22.57
N ARG A 264 3.64 -22.86 -21.66
CA ARG A 264 2.73 -22.63 -20.53
C ARG A 264 3.45 -22.46 -19.19
N ALA A 265 4.77 -22.27 -19.20
CA ALA A 265 5.46 -21.87 -17.99
C ALA A 265 5.16 -20.40 -17.69
N ALA A 266 4.81 -20.07 -16.45
CA ALA A 266 4.67 -18.69 -16.02
C ALA A 266 6.05 -18.01 -15.90
N VAL A 267 6.11 -16.71 -16.11
CA VAL A 267 7.34 -15.92 -16.01
C VAL A 267 7.21 -14.94 -14.86
N ALA A 268 8.22 -14.94 -13.98
CA ALA A 268 8.37 -13.99 -12.90
C ALA A 268 9.64 -13.15 -13.11
N GLN A 269 9.50 -11.90 -13.54
CA GLN A 269 10.65 -11.03 -13.85
C GLN A 269 10.37 -9.54 -13.60
N SER A 270 11.43 -8.73 -13.50
CA SER A 270 11.34 -7.30 -13.20
C SER A 270 11.12 -6.40 -14.42
N THR A 271 11.40 -6.90 -15.62
CA THR A 271 11.24 -6.16 -16.88
C THR A 271 10.31 -6.92 -17.82
N PHE A 272 9.27 -6.26 -18.35
CA PHE A 272 8.32 -6.86 -19.29
C PHE A 272 7.99 -5.90 -20.42
N LEU A 273 7.86 -6.48 -21.62
CA LEU A 273 7.26 -5.83 -22.79
C LEU A 273 5.81 -6.31 -22.97
N GLU A 274 4.94 -5.47 -23.55
CA GLU A 274 3.50 -5.73 -23.74
C GLU A 274 3.27 -7.04 -24.50
N GLN A 275 4.10 -7.34 -25.50
CA GLN A 275 4.01 -8.57 -26.29
C GLN A 275 4.39 -9.84 -25.52
N GLN A 276 5.21 -9.71 -24.47
CA GLN A 276 5.68 -10.84 -23.66
C GLN A 276 4.78 -11.09 -22.44
N TYR A 277 4.18 -10.03 -21.88
CA TYR A 277 3.46 -10.08 -20.61
C TYR A 277 2.06 -10.70 -20.75
N ARG A 278 1.82 -11.84 -20.08
CA ARG A 278 0.49 -12.45 -19.99
C ARG A 278 -0.19 -12.03 -18.69
N GLU A 279 -1.14 -11.12 -18.80
CA GLU A 279 -1.86 -10.57 -17.65
C GLU A 279 -2.62 -11.67 -16.89
N GLY A 280 -2.51 -11.65 -15.56
CA GLY A 280 -3.11 -12.67 -14.68
C GLY A 280 -2.42 -14.04 -14.68
N PHE A 281 -1.33 -14.20 -15.43
CA PHE A 281 -0.53 -15.43 -15.46
C PHE A 281 0.94 -15.17 -15.10
N ASP A 282 1.54 -14.15 -15.71
CA ASP A 282 2.93 -13.73 -15.42
C ASP A 282 2.99 -12.74 -14.25
N LEU A 283 4.12 -12.76 -13.54
CA LEU A 283 4.36 -12.00 -12.32
C LEU A 283 5.42 -10.93 -12.55
N VAL A 284 5.03 -9.67 -12.41
CA VAL A 284 6.00 -8.58 -12.23
C VAL A 284 6.56 -8.68 -10.82
N VAL A 285 7.88 -8.85 -10.70
CA VAL A 285 8.58 -8.99 -9.41
C VAL A 285 9.50 -7.80 -9.14
N SER A 286 9.69 -7.49 -7.86
CA SER A 286 10.66 -6.47 -7.43
C SER A 286 12.09 -6.89 -7.79
N PRO A 287 12.98 -5.95 -8.17
CA PRO A 287 14.41 -6.21 -8.25
C PRO A 287 14.97 -6.75 -6.94
N LEU A 288 16.02 -7.56 -7.03
CA LEU A 288 16.72 -8.17 -5.90
C LEU A 288 17.88 -7.29 -5.43
N VAL A 289 17.54 -6.15 -4.83
CA VAL A 289 18.52 -5.15 -4.35
C VAL A 289 19.35 -5.70 -3.19
N HIS A 290 18.67 -6.33 -2.23
CA HIS A 290 19.27 -6.95 -1.03
C HIS A 290 19.35 -8.47 -1.23
N ALA A 291 20.32 -8.93 -2.03
CA ALA A 291 20.45 -10.35 -2.36
C ALA A 291 20.85 -11.21 -1.15
N LEU A 292 21.96 -10.86 -0.49
CA LEU A 292 22.47 -11.54 0.73
C LEU A 292 22.57 -10.59 1.94
N SER A 293 22.23 -9.32 1.80
CA SER A 293 22.27 -8.34 2.89
C SER A 293 20.93 -8.31 3.62
N GLU A 294 20.97 -8.42 4.95
CA GLU A 294 19.81 -8.10 5.76
C GLU A 294 19.68 -6.57 5.92
N PRO A 295 18.47 -6.01 5.82
CA PRO A 295 18.29 -4.60 6.06
C PRO A 295 18.59 -4.24 7.52
N ASN A 296 19.44 -3.23 7.72
CA ASN A 296 19.70 -2.73 9.05
C ASN A 296 18.53 -1.86 9.54
N PHE A 297 17.69 -2.41 10.43
CA PHE A 297 16.56 -1.68 11.01
C PHE A 297 16.94 -0.38 11.70
N LEU A 298 18.19 -0.25 12.16
CA LEU A 298 18.68 0.97 12.83
C LEU A 298 19.04 2.09 11.87
N GLU A 299 19.23 1.79 10.58
CA GLU A 299 19.58 2.77 9.53
C GLU A 299 18.36 3.25 8.74
N ILE A 300 17.21 2.60 8.96
CA ILE A 300 15.97 2.96 8.33
C ILE A 300 15.47 4.31 8.90
N PRO A 301 15.11 5.27 8.04
CA PRO A 301 14.60 6.56 8.49
C PRO A 301 13.27 6.47 9.23
N ALA A 302 13.07 7.37 10.19
CA ALA A 302 11.79 7.55 10.84
C ALA A 302 10.70 7.97 9.83
N GLN A 303 9.47 7.52 10.10
CA GLN A 303 8.30 7.87 9.29
C GLN A 303 7.79 9.29 9.60
N VAL A 304 8.26 9.88 10.70
CA VAL A 304 8.01 11.26 11.10
C VAL A 304 9.33 12.05 11.10
N PRO A 305 9.35 13.35 10.71
CA PRO A 305 8.20 14.17 10.31
C PRO A 305 7.57 13.70 8.98
N VAL A 306 6.25 13.86 8.88
CA VAL A 306 5.46 13.37 7.74
C VAL A 306 5.84 14.08 6.44
N LYS A 307 6.05 15.39 6.53
CA LYS A 307 6.62 16.23 5.47
C LYS A 307 8.10 16.42 5.74
N ARG A 308 8.92 16.16 4.73
CA ARG A 308 10.38 16.29 4.77
C ARG A 308 10.83 17.53 3.99
N LYS A 309 12.15 17.79 3.99
CA LYS A 309 12.76 18.98 3.38
C LYS A 309 12.27 19.22 1.96
N TYR A 310 12.38 18.22 1.09
CA TYR A 310 11.87 18.32 -0.27
C TYR A 310 10.43 17.83 -0.36
N LEU A 311 9.58 18.58 -1.06
CA LEU A 311 8.24 18.13 -1.41
C LEU A 311 8.36 16.87 -2.28
N PHE A 312 9.00 16.97 -3.43
CA PHE A 312 9.32 15.81 -4.25
C PHE A 312 10.71 15.91 -4.86
N THR A 313 11.29 14.76 -5.19
CA THR A 313 12.59 14.69 -5.86
C THR A 313 12.57 13.76 -7.07
N PHE A 314 13.41 14.09 -8.06
CA PHE A 314 13.68 13.26 -9.22
C PHE A 314 15.13 13.44 -9.66
N GLN A 315 15.83 12.35 -9.94
CA GLN A 315 17.17 12.37 -10.53
C GLN A 315 17.24 11.29 -11.61
N GLY A 316 17.50 11.66 -12.85
CA GLY A 316 17.71 10.70 -13.93
C GLY A 316 18.11 11.38 -15.24
N GLU A 317 18.77 10.64 -16.13
CA GLU A 317 19.20 11.16 -17.43
C GLU A 317 18.59 10.30 -18.54
N ARG A 318 18.12 10.95 -19.61
CA ARG A 318 17.56 10.25 -20.77
C ARG A 318 18.71 9.67 -21.59
N VAL A 319 18.69 8.34 -21.80
CA VAL A 319 19.58 7.73 -22.78
C VAL A 319 19.04 8.09 -24.16
N GLU A 320 19.63 9.10 -24.80
CA GLU A 320 19.25 9.52 -26.15
C GLU A 320 19.25 8.31 -27.09
N SER A 321 18.12 8.07 -27.75
CA SER A 321 18.15 7.43 -29.05
C SER A 321 19.06 8.27 -29.95
N LEU A 322 20.14 7.67 -30.43
CA LEU A 322 21.10 8.19 -31.40
C LEU A 322 20.50 8.53 -32.79
N ARG A 323 19.24 8.97 -32.83
CA ARG A 323 18.51 9.50 -33.98
C ARG A 323 17.48 10.51 -33.46
N THR A 324 17.76 11.80 -33.43
CA THR A 324 17.56 12.75 -34.54
C THR A 324 17.63 14.18 -33.98
N SER A 325 18.62 14.95 -34.44
CA SER A 325 18.58 16.42 -34.64
C SER A 325 18.04 17.33 -33.52
N LEU A 326 18.96 17.93 -32.75
CA LEU A 326 18.79 19.29 -32.25
C LEU A 326 18.88 20.28 -33.43
N GLN A 327 17.73 20.49 -34.06
CA GLN A 327 17.42 21.76 -34.71
C GLN A 327 16.55 22.51 -33.69
N GLU A 328 17.14 23.50 -33.03
CA GLU A 328 16.45 24.36 -32.06
C GLU A 328 15.25 25.03 -32.74
N ALA A 329 14.04 24.66 -32.35
CA ALA A 329 12.83 25.43 -32.62
C ALA A 329 12.46 26.26 -31.37
N PRO A 330 12.00 27.51 -31.50
CA PRO A 330 11.64 28.35 -30.37
C PRO A 330 10.39 27.81 -29.66
N PRO A 331 10.18 28.15 -28.36
CA PRO A 331 9.00 27.71 -27.61
C PRO A 331 7.73 28.28 -28.25
N GLN A 332 6.86 27.39 -28.75
CA GLN A 332 5.54 27.75 -29.24
C GLN A 332 4.66 28.24 -28.08
N SER A 333 3.83 29.23 -28.38
CA SER A 333 2.92 29.82 -27.40
C SER A 333 1.75 28.87 -27.08
N PHE A 334 1.20 28.97 -25.86
CA PHE A 334 0.08 28.15 -25.35
C PHE A 334 -1.17 28.18 -26.25
N GLU A 335 -1.31 29.19 -27.12
CA GLU A 335 -2.43 29.33 -28.06
C GLU A 335 -2.23 28.50 -29.35
N GLU A 336 -0.99 28.15 -29.73
CA GLU A 336 -0.70 27.34 -30.93
C GLU A 336 -0.83 25.82 -30.67
N GLU A 337 -0.71 25.35 -29.42
CA GLU A 337 -0.83 23.93 -29.04
C GLU A 337 -2.29 23.41 -29.02
N ILE A 338 -3.29 24.30 -29.01
CA ILE A 338 -4.71 23.90 -28.97
C ILE A 338 -5.19 23.40 -30.35
N GLU A 339 -4.51 23.79 -31.43
CA GLU A 339 -4.82 23.37 -32.81
C GLU A 339 -3.81 22.37 -33.42
N GLY A 340 -2.74 22.01 -32.70
CA GLY A 340 -1.68 21.11 -33.16
C GLY A 340 -1.80 19.66 -32.67
N ASP A 341 -1.28 18.71 -33.45
CA ASP A 341 -1.11 17.30 -33.03
C ASP A 341 -0.36 17.23 -31.67
N PRO A 342 -0.69 16.28 -30.77
CA PRO A 342 -0.03 16.16 -29.46
C PRO A 342 1.50 16.04 -29.64
N PRO A 343 2.31 16.67 -28.77
CA PRO A 343 3.75 16.69 -28.92
C PRO A 343 4.29 15.27 -28.99
N ALA A 344 5.21 15.04 -29.93
CA ALA A 344 5.83 13.75 -30.18
C ALA A 344 6.67 13.22 -29.00
N ASP A 345 6.93 14.04 -27.98
CA ASP A 345 7.56 13.62 -26.72
C ASP A 345 6.96 14.37 -25.51
N TYR A 346 6.11 13.68 -24.73
CA TYR A 346 5.57 14.22 -23.47
C TYR A 346 6.68 14.51 -22.44
N ASP A 347 7.86 13.90 -22.58
CA ASP A 347 8.92 14.01 -21.60
C ASP A 347 9.58 15.41 -21.59
N ASP A 348 9.65 16.11 -22.73
CA ASP A 348 10.14 17.50 -22.79
C ASP A 348 9.22 18.45 -21.98
N ARG A 349 7.90 18.24 -22.07
CA ARG A 349 6.91 18.97 -21.26
C ARG A 349 7.06 18.65 -19.78
N ILE A 350 7.39 17.41 -19.42
CA ILE A 350 7.69 17.02 -18.04
C ILE A 350 8.91 17.79 -17.53
N ILE A 351 10.00 17.83 -18.30
CA ILE A 351 11.22 18.58 -17.94
C ILE A 351 10.90 20.06 -17.71
N GLY A 352 10.23 20.70 -18.68
CA GLY A 352 9.89 22.12 -18.61
C GLY A 352 8.98 22.44 -17.40
N THR A 353 7.97 21.62 -17.16
CA THR A 353 7.04 21.79 -16.03
C THR A 353 7.74 21.62 -14.69
N LEU A 354 8.52 20.55 -14.53
CA LEU A 354 9.18 20.25 -13.24
C LEU A 354 10.28 21.27 -12.91
N LYS A 355 11.04 21.75 -13.92
CA LYS A 355 11.99 22.85 -13.74
C LYS A 355 11.29 24.15 -13.35
N ALA A 356 10.19 24.51 -14.02
CA ALA A 356 9.40 25.69 -13.67
C ALA A 356 8.87 25.63 -12.22
N VAL A 357 8.46 24.44 -11.74
CA VAL A 357 8.06 24.24 -10.33
C VAL A 357 9.25 24.46 -9.40
N GLN A 358 10.43 23.91 -9.70
CA GLN A 358 11.64 24.13 -8.91
C GLN A 358 12.05 25.61 -8.86
N ASP A 359 12.01 26.31 -9.99
CA ASP A 359 12.38 27.73 -10.12
C ASP A 359 11.36 28.68 -9.49
N SER A 360 10.11 28.22 -9.29
CA SER A 360 9.08 29.01 -8.60
C SER A 360 9.40 29.26 -7.12
N HIS A 361 10.25 28.42 -6.52
CA HIS A 361 10.63 28.44 -5.10
C HIS A 361 9.45 28.43 -4.10
N LEU A 362 8.24 28.01 -4.52
CA LEU A 362 7.06 27.90 -3.65
C LEU A 362 7.21 26.79 -2.60
N ASP A 363 7.86 25.69 -2.96
CA ASP A 363 8.32 24.62 -2.08
C ASP A 363 9.74 24.22 -2.49
N GLN A 364 10.47 23.57 -1.59
CA GLN A 364 11.76 22.97 -1.95
C GLN A 364 11.50 21.71 -2.78
N VAL A 365 11.90 21.76 -4.05
CA VAL A 365 11.85 20.65 -5.01
C VAL A 365 13.26 20.45 -5.56
N LEU A 366 13.64 19.20 -5.81
CA LEU A 366 14.92 18.86 -6.44
C LEU A 366 14.66 17.95 -7.63
N VAL A 367 14.82 18.49 -8.84
CA VAL A 367 14.77 17.73 -10.09
C VAL A 367 16.07 17.90 -10.88
N GLU A 368 16.72 16.79 -11.19
CA GLU A 368 17.96 16.73 -11.96
C GLU A 368 17.76 15.80 -13.16
N PHE A 369 17.94 16.35 -14.37
CA PHE A 369 17.73 15.64 -15.63
C PHE A 369 19.04 15.25 -16.34
N THR A 370 20.17 15.48 -15.68
CA THR A 370 21.53 15.22 -16.18
C THR A 370 22.33 14.60 -15.05
N CYS A 371 22.84 13.37 -15.24
CA CYS A 371 23.57 12.67 -14.21
C CYS A 371 25.08 12.94 -14.33
N LYS A 372 25.80 12.91 -13.21
CA LYS A 372 27.29 12.87 -13.23
C LYS A 372 27.82 11.53 -13.75
N SER A 373 27.07 10.46 -13.46
CA SER A 373 27.37 9.08 -13.86
C SER A 373 26.02 8.35 -14.05
N PRO A 374 25.48 8.32 -15.28
CA PRO A 374 24.25 7.60 -15.58
C PRO A 374 24.51 6.09 -15.66
N GLN A 375 23.65 5.30 -15.03
CA GLN A 375 23.65 3.84 -15.17
C GLN A 375 22.98 3.42 -16.49
N PRO A 376 23.34 2.24 -17.06
CA PRO A 376 22.61 1.69 -18.21
C PRO A 376 21.11 1.57 -17.92
N SER A 377 20.28 1.90 -18.91
CA SER A 377 18.81 1.81 -18.84
C SER A 377 18.22 1.48 -20.20
N LEU A 378 16.95 1.04 -20.23
CA LEU A 378 16.26 0.73 -21.47
C LEU A 378 16.09 1.98 -22.35
N PRO A 379 15.91 1.82 -23.68
CA PRO A 379 15.56 2.93 -24.56
C PRO A 379 14.32 3.65 -24.04
N THR A 380 14.32 5.00 -24.06
CA THR A 380 13.26 5.87 -23.53
C THR A 380 13.04 5.83 -22.01
N GLU A 381 13.82 5.04 -21.27
CA GLU A 381 13.80 5.03 -19.81
C GLU A 381 14.78 6.06 -19.23
N TRP A 382 14.43 6.59 -18.05
CA TRP A 382 15.27 7.47 -17.26
C TRP A 382 16.32 6.70 -16.46
N SER A 383 17.59 6.83 -16.85
CA SER A 383 18.71 6.20 -16.16
C SER A 383 18.80 6.58 -14.68
N LEU A 384 19.32 5.67 -13.86
CA LEU A 384 19.62 5.95 -12.45
C LEU A 384 20.88 6.81 -12.38
N CYS A 385 20.87 7.89 -11.59
CA CYS A 385 22.05 8.70 -11.35
C CYS A 385 22.89 8.14 -10.18
N GLY A 386 24.22 8.12 -10.35
CA GLY A 386 25.17 7.93 -9.26
C GLY A 386 25.12 6.56 -8.58
N THR A 387 25.65 6.49 -7.35
CA THR A 387 25.59 5.28 -6.52
C THR A 387 24.24 5.18 -5.81
N ARG A 388 23.92 4.00 -5.27
CA ARG A 388 22.69 3.80 -4.49
C ARG A 388 22.71 4.68 -3.25
N GLU A 389 23.85 4.75 -2.57
CA GLU A 389 24.04 5.51 -1.34
C GLU A 389 23.72 7.00 -1.56
N ASP A 390 24.22 7.57 -2.65
CA ASP A 390 23.94 8.97 -3.03
C ASP A 390 22.43 9.22 -3.22
N ARG A 391 21.73 8.30 -3.90
CA ARG A 391 20.28 8.40 -4.13
C ARG A 391 19.50 8.30 -2.82
N LEU A 392 19.87 7.36 -1.95
CA LEU A 392 19.20 7.20 -0.66
C LEU A 392 19.34 8.44 0.22
N GLU A 393 20.49 9.12 0.24
CA GLU A 393 20.67 10.36 1.01
C GLU A 393 19.67 11.47 0.58
N VAL A 394 19.39 11.58 -0.71
CA VAL A 394 18.37 12.52 -1.23
C VAL A 394 16.97 12.05 -0.84
N LEU A 395 16.65 10.76 -1.05
CA LEU A 395 15.32 10.22 -0.79
C LEU A 395 14.95 10.23 0.71
N LYS A 396 15.94 10.06 1.61
CA LYS A 396 15.78 10.18 3.07
C LYS A 396 15.18 11.51 3.49
N VAL A 397 15.48 12.61 2.78
CA VAL A 397 14.96 13.96 3.07
C VAL A 397 13.81 14.38 2.14
N SER A 398 13.25 13.45 1.38
CA SER A 398 12.17 13.68 0.40
C SER A 398 10.81 13.19 0.89
N THR A 399 9.76 14.00 0.68
CA THR A 399 8.38 13.58 1.03
C THR A 399 7.87 12.57 0.00
N PHE A 400 8.00 12.94 -1.28
CA PHE A 400 7.66 12.12 -2.44
C PHE A 400 8.90 11.83 -3.30
N ALA A 401 8.90 10.68 -3.97
CA ALA A 401 9.93 10.30 -4.95
C ALA A 401 9.26 10.08 -6.31
N LEU A 402 9.64 10.84 -7.33
CA LEU A 402 9.05 10.67 -8.65
C LEU A 402 9.66 9.44 -9.36
N VAL A 403 8.79 8.63 -9.94
CA VAL A 403 9.14 7.52 -10.84
C VAL A 403 8.48 7.80 -12.19
N ILE A 404 9.27 8.26 -13.15
CA ILE A 404 8.77 8.60 -14.48
C ILE A 404 8.81 7.34 -15.34
N ALA A 405 7.64 6.97 -15.89
CA ALA A 405 7.54 5.81 -16.76
C ALA A 405 8.28 6.02 -18.08
N PRO A 406 8.79 4.95 -18.72
CA PRO A 406 9.40 5.03 -20.04
C PRO A 406 8.50 5.74 -21.07
N GLY A 407 9.11 6.36 -22.07
CA GLY A 407 8.39 6.96 -23.20
C GLY A 407 7.68 5.91 -24.06
N ASP A 408 8.30 4.74 -24.21
CA ASP A 408 7.74 3.60 -24.94
C ASP A 408 6.62 2.91 -24.16
N GLY A 409 5.38 3.05 -24.64
CA GLY A 409 4.21 2.40 -24.06
C GLY A 409 4.21 0.87 -24.15
N GLN A 410 5.13 0.26 -24.90
CA GLN A 410 5.30 -1.19 -24.92
C GLN A 410 6.02 -1.72 -23.67
N VAL A 411 6.70 -0.87 -22.90
CA VAL A 411 7.38 -1.28 -21.67
C VAL A 411 6.38 -1.32 -20.52
N VAL A 412 5.91 -2.53 -20.18
CA VAL A 412 4.91 -2.75 -19.14
C VAL A 412 5.53 -2.75 -17.74
N ALA A 413 6.76 -3.23 -17.61
CA ALA A 413 7.52 -3.16 -16.36
C ALA A 413 9.01 -2.97 -16.68
N SER A 414 9.73 -2.28 -15.80
CA SER A 414 11.17 -2.10 -15.92
C SER A 414 11.87 -2.28 -14.57
N ALA A 415 13.03 -2.95 -14.60
CA ALA A 415 13.93 -3.03 -13.47
C ALA A 415 14.36 -1.64 -12.95
N GLY A 416 14.59 -0.65 -13.82
CA GLY A 416 14.98 0.71 -13.41
C GLY A 416 13.88 1.43 -12.62
N CYS A 417 12.64 1.43 -13.12
CA CYS A 417 11.48 1.89 -12.36
C CYS A 417 11.27 1.10 -11.06
N GLY A 418 11.47 -0.23 -11.10
CA GLY A 418 11.40 -1.11 -9.93
C GLY A 418 12.42 -0.75 -8.85
N MET A 419 13.64 -0.37 -9.24
CA MET A 419 14.68 0.10 -8.32
C MET A 419 14.28 1.41 -7.63
N ARG A 420 13.77 2.39 -8.39
CA ARG A 420 13.30 3.66 -7.81
C ARG A 420 12.15 3.45 -6.83
N LEU A 421 11.21 2.57 -7.19
CA LEU A 421 10.12 2.16 -6.31
C LEU A 421 10.65 1.55 -5.02
N PHE A 422 11.58 0.59 -5.13
CA PHE A 422 12.19 -0.08 -3.98
C PHE A 422 12.89 0.92 -3.04
N GLU A 423 13.77 1.76 -3.59
CA GLU A 423 14.55 2.73 -2.82
C GLU A 423 13.66 3.76 -2.11
N ALA A 424 12.59 4.21 -2.77
CA ALA A 424 11.62 5.12 -2.18
C ALA A 424 10.89 4.47 -0.99
N LEU A 425 10.42 3.23 -1.14
CA LEU A 425 9.73 2.51 -0.06
C LEU A 425 10.65 2.23 1.13
N GLU A 426 11.91 1.85 0.87
CA GLU A 426 12.92 1.55 1.90
C GLU A 426 13.14 2.72 2.86
N VAL A 427 13.27 3.93 2.34
CA VAL A 427 13.51 5.16 3.13
C VAL A 427 12.22 5.89 3.51
N GLY A 428 11.07 5.32 3.17
CA GLY A 428 9.75 5.87 3.45
C GLY A 428 9.40 7.14 2.67
N ALA A 429 10.01 7.39 1.50
CA ALA A 429 9.51 8.41 0.56
C ALA A 429 8.31 7.83 -0.20
N ILE A 430 7.23 8.60 -0.37
CA ILE A 430 6.02 8.10 -1.05
C ILE A 430 6.27 8.11 -2.57
N PRO A 431 6.23 6.97 -3.27
CA PRO A 431 6.45 6.93 -4.72
C PRO A 431 5.30 7.60 -5.47
N VAL A 432 5.65 8.41 -6.45
CA VAL A 432 4.70 9.06 -7.37
C VAL A 432 5.04 8.61 -8.79
N ILE A 433 4.18 7.76 -9.35
CA ILE A 433 4.38 7.17 -10.67
C ILE A 433 3.77 8.11 -11.72
N LEU A 434 4.61 8.65 -12.62
CA LEU A 434 4.17 9.45 -13.76
C LEU A 434 4.05 8.55 -15.01
N GLY A 435 2.83 8.11 -15.29
CA GLY A 435 2.50 7.12 -16.33
C GLY A 435 1.65 5.98 -15.75
N ASP A 436 0.59 5.61 -16.46
CA ASP A 436 -0.43 4.65 -16.04
C ASP A 436 -0.30 3.27 -16.74
N HIS A 437 0.58 3.16 -17.73
CA HIS A 437 0.85 1.90 -18.43
C HIS A 437 1.75 0.93 -17.63
N LEU A 438 2.53 1.43 -16.65
CA LEU A 438 3.40 0.60 -15.84
C LEU A 438 2.62 -0.31 -14.89
N ARG A 439 3.01 -1.58 -14.86
CA ARG A 439 2.57 -2.58 -13.89
C ARG A 439 3.59 -2.67 -12.77
N LEU A 440 3.18 -2.27 -11.57
CA LEU A 440 3.99 -2.40 -10.37
C LEU A 440 4.06 -3.88 -9.92
N PRO A 441 5.08 -4.26 -9.12
CA PRO A 441 5.22 -5.63 -8.64
C PRO A 441 3.94 -6.15 -7.99
N TYR A 442 3.51 -7.35 -8.37
CA TYR A 442 2.31 -8.02 -7.86
C TYR A 442 1.03 -7.15 -7.88
N HIS A 443 0.86 -6.26 -8.86
CA HIS A 443 -0.25 -5.29 -8.92
C HIS A 443 -1.67 -5.88 -8.83
N HIS A 444 -1.85 -7.17 -9.12
CA HIS A 444 -3.14 -7.87 -9.03
C HIS A 444 -3.50 -8.28 -7.59
N LEU A 445 -2.54 -8.25 -6.66
CA LEU A 445 -2.71 -8.64 -5.25
C LEU A 445 -2.46 -7.45 -4.31
N ILE A 446 -1.45 -6.64 -4.63
CA ILE A 446 -1.09 -5.44 -3.86
C ILE A 446 -1.91 -4.24 -4.34
N ARG A 447 -2.57 -3.58 -3.40
CA ARG A 447 -3.32 -2.33 -3.66
C ARG A 447 -2.40 -1.12 -3.58
N TRP A 448 -1.67 -0.87 -4.66
CA TRP A 448 -0.69 0.21 -4.76
C TRP A 448 -1.23 1.61 -4.49
N SER A 449 -2.54 1.86 -4.66
CA SER A 449 -3.17 3.14 -4.31
C SER A 449 -3.08 3.49 -2.82
N GLU A 450 -2.78 2.53 -1.94
CA GLU A 450 -2.58 2.78 -0.51
C GLU A 450 -1.13 3.16 -0.15
N ALA A 451 -0.18 3.01 -1.07
CA ALA A 451 1.24 3.28 -0.83
C ALA A 451 1.87 4.25 -1.84
N THR A 452 1.22 4.50 -2.97
CA THR A 452 1.75 5.27 -4.12
C THR A 452 0.67 6.17 -4.70
N ILE A 453 1.11 7.18 -5.45
CA ILE A 453 0.23 8.05 -6.24
C ILE A 453 0.56 7.83 -7.71
N ILE A 454 -0.41 7.39 -8.50
CA ILE A 454 -0.23 7.17 -9.94
C ILE A 454 -0.92 8.33 -10.67
N VAL A 455 -0.16 9.06 -11.48
CA VAL A 455 -0.63 10.24 -12.23
C VAL A 455 -0.32 10.04 -13.72
N PRO A 456 -1.29 10.19 -14.63
CA PRO A 456 -1.03 10.16 -16.06
C PRO A 456 -0.04 11.28 -16.47
N LYS A 457 0.91 10.97 -17.37
CA LYS A 457 1.90 11.95 -17.88
C LYS A 457 1.28 13.30 -18.29
N PRO A 458 0.12 13.36 -18.99
CA PRO A 458 -0.50 14.64 -19.38
C PRO A 458 -0.87 15.58 -18.21
N ARG A 459 -1.07 15.06 -16.99
CA ARG A 459 -1.42 15.84 -15.80
C ARG A 459 -0.21 16.36 -15.02
N VAL A 460 1.00 16.28 -15.58
CA VAL A 460 2.23 16.77 -14.92
C VAL A 460 2.13 18.23 -14.46
N THR A 461 1.39 19.08 -15.19
CA THR A 461 1.16 20.50 -14.84
C THR A 461 0.35 20.70 -13.55
N GLU A 462 -0.40 19.69 -13.14
CA GLU A 462 -1.20 19.71 -11.90
C GLU A 462 -0.49 19.02 -10.73
N LEU A 463 0.65 18.36 -10.98
CA LEU A 463 1.31 17.48 -10.02
C LEU A 463 1.64 18.17 -8.69
N HIS A 464 2.25 19.36 -8.77
CA HIS A 464 2.63 20.13 -7.58
C HIS A 464 1.41 20.45 -6.69
N PHE A 465 0.30 20.86 -7.29
CA PHE A 465 -0.95 21.13 -6.58
C PHE A 465 -1.57 19.87 -5.99
N LEU A 466 -1.58 18.77 -6.73
CA LEU A 466 -2.10 17.48 -6.27
C LEU A 466 -1.35 17.00 -5.02
N LEU A 467 -0.02 17.02 -5.05
CA LEU A 467 0.80 16.55 -3.93
C LEU A 467 0.64 17.42 -2.67
N ARG A 468 0.44 18.73 -2.82
CA ARG A 468 0.17 19.66 -1.71
C ARG A 468 -1.21 19.47 -1.06
N SER A 469 -2.15 18.87 -1.77
CA SER A 469 -3.53 18.69 -1.28
C SER A 469 -3.68 17.54 -0.27
N LEU A 470 -2.68 16.66 -0.16
CA LEU A 470 -2.72 15.50 0.70
C LEU A 470 -2.53 15.87 2.17
N SER A 471 -3.37 15.29 3.03
CA SER A 471 -3.30 15.51 4.47
C SER A 471 -2.15 14.75 5.11
N ASP A 472 -1.64 15.22 6.24
CA ASP A 472 -0.55 14.55 6.96
C ASP A 472 -0.96 13.12 7.42
N ASN A 473 -2.24 12.90 7.70
CA ASN A 473 -2.76 11.57 8.04
C ASN A 473 -2.67 10.60 6.86
N ASP A 474 -3.01 11.05 5.64
CA ASP A 474 -2.94 10.24 4.43
C ASP A 474 -1.49 9.94 4.08
N LEU A 475 -0.60 10.92 4.17
CA LEU A 475 0.83 10.75 3.94
C LEU A 475 1.44 9.73 4.91
N LEU A 476 1.12 9.81 6.20
CA LEU A 476 1.60 8.86 7.19
C LEU A 476 1.01 7.45 6.96
N ALA A 477 -0.25 7.36 6.54
CA ALA A 477 -0.86 6.08 6.16
C ALA A 477 -0.15 5.44 4.96
N MET A 478 0.15 6.24 3.92
CA MET A 478 0.89 5.79 2.73
C MET A 478 2.32 5.35 3.08
N ARG A 479 3.02 6.10 3.93
CA ARG A 479 4.37 5.74 4.41
C ARG A 479 4.37 4.41 5.18
N ARG A 480 3.40 4.21 6.08
CA ARG A 480 3.24 2.95 6.81
C ARG A 480 2.93 1.79 5.86
N GLN A 481 2.04 1.99 4.89
CA GLN A 481 1.73 0.95 3.92
C GLN A 481 2.96 0.61 3.08
N GLY A 482 3.68 1.61 2.57
CA GLY A 482 4.90 1.41 1.81
C GLY A 482 5.97 0.66 2.61
N ARG A 483 6.11 0.99 3.91
CA ARG A 483 6.98 0.29 4.84
C ARG A 483 6.62 -1.19 4.97
N PHE A 484 5.34 -1.50 5.21
CA PHE A 484 4.84 -2.87 5.28
C PHE A 484 5.10 -3.63 3.98
N LEU A 485 4.81 -3.05 2.82
CA LEU A 485 5.03 -3.70 1.52
C LEU A 485 6.51 -4.02 1.30
N TRP A 486 7.41 -3.10 1.64
CA TRP A 486 8.84 -3.33 1.53
C TRP A 486 9.31 -4.41 2.51
N GLU A 487 8.97 -4.32 3.79
CA GLU A 487 9.37 -5.29 4.81
C GLU A 487 8.86 -6.70 4.47
N ALA A 488 7.60 -6.84 4.05
CA ALA A 488 6.96 -8.13 3.84
C ALA A 488 7.29 -8.78 2.49
N TYR A 489 7.48 -7.99 1.42
CA TYR A 489 7.52 -8.54 0.05
C TYR A 489 8.83 -8.34 -0.70
N PHE A 490 9.62 -7.31 -0.35
CA PHE A 490 10.73 -6.87 -1.21
C PHE A 490 12.09 -6.89 -0.52
N SER A 491 12.11 -6.72 0.81
CA SER A 491 13.31 -6.37 1.58
C SER A 491 14.46 -7.38 1.52
N THR A 492 14.19 -8.66 1.27
CA THR A 492 15.19 -9.74 1.22
C THR A 492 14.89 -10.75 0.12
N SER A 493 15.88 -11.54 -0.28
CA SER A 493 15.71 -12.67 -1.21
C SER A 493 14.68 -13.69 -0.74
N GLU A 494 14.64 -13.97 0.56
CA GLU A 494 13.63 -14.83 1.18
C GLU A 494 12.23 -14.26 1.00
N ASN A 495 12.03 -12.97 1.31
CA ASN A 495 10.73 -12.32 1.16
C ASN A 495 10.27 -12.31 -0.30
N VAL A 496 11.18 -12.03 -1.24
CA VAL A 496 10.86 -12.04 -2.67
C VAL A 496 10.45 -13.44 -3.14
N LEU A 497 11.20 -14.49 -2.77
CA LEU A 497 10.85 -15.88 -3.13
C LEU A 497 9.53 -16.31 -2.49
N ASN A 498 9.35 -16.05 -1.19
CA ASN A 498 8.11 -16.32 -0.46
C ASN A 498 6.92 -15.62 -1.10
N THR A 499 7.11 -14.40 -1.60
CA THR A 499 6.07 -13.62 -2.28
C THR A 499 5.68 -14.24 -3.62
N ILE A 500 6.65 -14.64 -4.46
CA ILE A 500 6.37 -15.33 -5.73
C ILE A 500 5.54 -16.59 -5.47
N LEU A 501 5.99 -17.43 -4.53
CA LEU A 501 5.30 -18.66 -4.17
C LEU A 501 3.91 -18.38 -3.60
N ALA A 502 3.77 -17.39 -2.72
CA ALA A 502 2.48 -16.99 -2.17
C ALA A 502 1.53 -16.43 -3.24
N SER A 503 2.04 -15.67 -4.23
CA SER A 503 1.23 -15.14 -5.34
C SER A 503 0.63 -16.29 -6.15
N ILE A 504 1.46 -17.24 -6.57
CA ILE A 504 1.01 -18.41 -7.34
C ILE A 504 0.01 -19.21 -6.53
N ARG A 505 0.35 -19.53 -5.27
CA ARG A 505 -0.50 -20.26 -4.34
C ARG A 505 -1.87 -19.59 -4.16
N THR A 506 -1.89 -18.27 -4.03
CA THR A 506 -3.12 -17.47 -3.92
C THR A 506 -3.94 -17.56 -5.22
N SER A 507 -3.29 -17.42 -6.37
CA SER A 507 -3.95 -17.49 -7.69
C SER A 507 -4.60 -18.85 -7.96
N ILE A 508 -4.04 -19.93 -7.43
CA ILE A 508 -4.62 -21.28 -7.51
C ILE A 508 -5.44 -21.68 -6.28
N GLN A 509 -5.68 -20.73 -5.36
CA GLN A 509 -6.55 -20.87 -4.17
C GLN A 509 -6.14 -21.98 -3.18
N ILE A 510 -4.84 -22.25 -3.05
CA ILE A 510 -4.35 -23.18 -2.02
C ILE A 510 -4.09 -22.42 -0.72
N PRO A 511 -4.54 -22.90 0.44
CA PRO A 511 -4.28 -22.23 1.71
C PRO A 511 -2.79 -22.22 2.05
N ALA A 512 -2.38 -21.22 2.85
CA ALA A 512 -1.03 -21.18 3.38
C ALA A 512 -0.82 -22.34 4.36
N ALA A 513 0.43 -22.76 4.53
CA ALA A 513 0.78 -23.72 5.56
C ALA A 513 0.42 -23.14 6.95
N PRO A 514 -0.12 -23.97 7.86
CA PRO A 514 -0.34 -23.60 9.24
C PRO A 514 0.93 -23.03 9.87
N ILE A 515 0.78 -21.94 10.63
CA ILE A 515 1.88 -21.44 11.46
C ILE A 515 2.23 -22.48 12.55
N LYS A 516 3.51 -22.59 12.89
CA LYS A 516 3.98 -23.54 13.90
C LYS A 516 3.59 -23.09 15.30
N GLU A 517 3.32 -24.05 16.17
CA GLU A 517 3.15 -23.88 17.62
C GLU A 517 4.41 -24.37 18.33
N GLU A 518 4.68 -23.82 19.51
CA GLU A 518 5.79 -24.28 20.33
C GLU A 518 5.37 -25.52 21.13
N PRO A 519 6.07 -26.66 20.98
CA PRO A 519 5.72 -27.88 21.70
C PRO A 519 6.04 -27.74 23.18
N VAL A 520 5.08 -28.08 24.04
CA VAL A 520 5.32 -28.07 25.49
C VAL A 520 6.21 -29.24 25.91
N GLN A 521 7.30 -28.91 26.62
CA GLN A 521 8.05 -29.87 27.43
C GLN A 521 7.50 -29.81 28.86
N GLU A 522 6.58 -30.72 29.19
CA GLU A 522 5.91 -30.71 30.51
C GLU A 522 6.81 -31.23 31.63
N ILE A 523 6.82 -30.53 32.77
CA ILE A 523 7.44 -30.96 34.01
C ILE A 523 6.41 -31.77 34.83
N PRO A 524 6.68 -33.05 35.12
CA PRO A 524 5.81 -33.85 35.98
C PRO A 524 5.70 -33.25 37.37
N HIS A 525 4.49 -33.23 37.93
CA HIS A 525 4.23 -32.69 39.26
C HIS A 525 3.11 -33.46 39.96
N LYS A 526 3.07 -33.36 41.30
CA LYS A 526 2.03 -33.99 42.14
C LYS A 526 1.02 -32.93 42.56
N ALA A 527 -0.24 -33.12 42.18
CA ALA A 527 -1.35 -32.32 42.67
C ALA A 527 -2.00 -32.96 43.90
N GLY A 528 -2.48 -32.15 44.83
CA GLY A 528 -3.25 -32.63 45.97
C GLY A 528 -4.01 -31.53 46.70
N LYS A 529 -4.87 -31.95 47.64
CA LYS A 529 -5.62 -31.04 48.50
C LYS A 529 -4.81 -30.75 49.77
N ILE A 530 -4.54 -29.47 50.03
CA ILE A 530 -3.87 -29.04 51.26
C ILE A 530 -4.86 -29.22 52.43
N ALA A 531 -4.40 -29.83 53.53
CA ALA A 531 -5.25 -30.04 54.70
C ALA A 531 -5.52 -28.71 55.41
N GLY A 532 -6.79 -28.29 55.46
CA GLY A 532 -7.23 -27.07 56.16
C GLY A 532 -7.56 -25.87 55.26
N THR A 533 -7.50 -26.01 53.94
CA THR A 533 -7.97 -24.98 53.02
C THR A 533 -9.47 -25.12 52.80
N ASP A 534 -10.24 -24.21 53.39
CA ASP A 534 -11.67 -24.08 53.13
C ASP A 534 -11.86 -23.73 51.64
N ALA A 535 -12.73 -24.47 50.95
CA ALA A 535 -13.13 -24.18 49.56
C ALA A 535 -13.75 -22.78 49.36
N ASN A 536 -13.93 -22.02 50.44
CA ASN A 536 -14.51 -20.67 50.52
C ASN A 536 -13.47 -19.55 50.67
N LEU A 537 -12.18 -19.79 50.43
CA LEU A 537 -11.15 -18.73 50.45
C LEU A 537 -11.31 -17.68 49.32
N ALA A 538 -12.05 -18.01 48.26
CA ALA A 538 -12.53 -16.99 47.34
C ALA A 538 -13.68 -16.24 48.02
N ASP A 539 -13.55 -14.92 48.16
CA ASP A 539 -14.50 -13.94 48.74
C ASP A 539 -15.86 -13.88 47.96
N ASN A 540 -16.43 -15.03 47.64
CA ASN A 540 -17.41 -15.29 46.58
C ASN A 540 -18.76 -15.79 47.11
N ALA A 541 -18.96 -15.89 48.43
CA ALA A 541 -20.15 -16.50 49.04
C ALA A 541 -21.50 -15.89 48.59
N ASP A 542 -21.49 -14.74 47.90
CA ASP A 542 -22.64 -13.97 47.47
C ASP A 542 -22.77 -13.77 45.94
N LEU A 543 -21.87 -14.29 45.09
CA LEU A 543 -21.82 -13.97 43.66
C LEU A 543 -21.96 -15.22 42.76
N ASP A 544 -23.10 -15.33 42.09
CA ASP A 544 -23.26 -16.22 40.93
C ASP A 544 -22.48 -15.62 39.75
N LEU A 545 -21.34 -16.21 39.37
CA LEU A 545 -20.51 -15.78 38.23
C LEU A 545 -20.69 -16.68 37.01
N GLY A 546 -21.74 -17.52 37.03
CA GLY A 546 -21.98 -18.59 36.07
C GLY A 546 -21.65 -19.97 36.66
N PRO A 547 -21.93 -21.04 35.91
CA PRO A 547 -21.62 -22.40 36.37
C PRO A 547 -20.11 -22.54 36.57
N VAL A 548 -19.71 -22.93 37.78
CA VAL A 548 -18.39 -23.56 37.98
C VAL A 548 -18.44 -24.82 37.12
N GLU A 549 -17.59 -24.89 36.10
CA GLU A 549 -17.70 -25.93 35.08
C GLU A 549 -17.48 -27.30 35.74
N THR A 550 -18.55 -28.08 35.82
CA THR A 550 -18.52 -29.52 36.12
C THR A 550 -18.21 -30.35 34.86
N GLU A 551 -18.05 -29.67 33.73
CA GLU A 551 -17.78 -30.23 32.41
C GLU A 551 -16.30 -30.09 32.06
N PRO A 552 -15.75 -31.00 31.23
CA PRO A 552 -14.35 -30.98 30.86
C PRO A 552 -13.96 -29.72 30.04
N PRO A 553 -12.68 -29.31 30.07
CA PRO A 553 -12.15 -28.21 29.25
C PRO A 553 -12.53 -28.33 27.77
N TYR A 554 -12.99 -27.23 27.17
CA TYR A 554 -13.40 -27.12 25.77
C TYR A 554 -12.40 -26.27 24.98
N ALA A 555 -11.73 -26.88 24.00
CA ALA A 555 -10.82 -26.21 23.08
C ALA A 555 -11.57 -25.32 22.08
N SER A 556 -10.99 -24.17 21.74
CA SER A 556 -11.50 -23.30 20.68
C SER A 556 -11.39 -24.01 19.32
N PRO A 557 -12.42 -23.97 18.45
CA PRO A 557 -12.32 -24.53 17.11
C PRO A 557 -11.20 -23.86 16.30
N ARG A 558 -10.37 -24.67 15.63
CA ARG A 558 -9.22 -24.20 14.84
C ARG A 558 -9.55 -24.23 13.34
N PHE A 559 -8.97 -23.29 12.59
CA PHE A 559 -8.95 -23.32 11.12
C PHE A 559 -10.34 -23.34 10.44
N LEU A 560 -11.36 -22.74 11.07
CA LEU A 560 -12.77 -22.78 10.63
C LEU A 560 -13.01 -22.38 9.17
N ARG A 561 -12.12 -21.57 8.57
CA ARG A 561 -12.25 -21.03 7.21
C ARG A 561 -11.08 -21.37 6.30
N ASN A 562 -10.19 -22.29 6.68
CA ASN A 562 -8.90 -22.52 6.02
C ASN A 562 -8.96 -22.62 4.48
N PHE A 563 -9.89 -23.39 3.89
CA PHE A 563 -9.99 -23.55 2.43
C PHE A 563 -10.62 -22.36 1.71
N THR A 564 -11.41 -21.55 2.42
CA THR A 564 -12.09 -20.38 1.85
C THR A 564 -11.35 -19.07 2.12
N TYR A 565 -10.54 -19.01 3.18
CA TYR A 565 -9.90 -17.79 3.68
C TYR A 565 -9.02 -17.14 2.61
N THR A 566 -8.23 -17.95 1.91
CA THR A 566 -7.36 -17.48 0.82
C THR A 566 -8.15 -16.91 -0.37
N ALA A 567 -9.42 -17.29 -0.56
CA ALA A 567 -10.26 -16.74 -1.62
C ALA A 567 -11.14 -15.57 -1.13
N SER A 568 -11.68 -15.64 0.09
CA SER A 568 -12.60 -14.65 0.64
C SER A 568 -11.92 -13.39 1.15
N ASP A 569 -10.67 -13.48 1.60
CA ASP A 569 -9.96 -12.40 2.30
C ASP A 569 -8.64 -12.03 1.60
N ILE A 570 -8.54 -12.21 0.27
CA ILE A 570 -7.34 -11.92 -0.54
C ILE A 570 -6.80 -10.52 -0.27
N TYR A 571 -7.67 -9.51 -0.38
CA TYR A 571 -7.28 -8.11 -0.20
C TYR A 571 -6.64 -7.87 1.16
N ARG A 572 -7.26 -8.36 2.25
CA ARG A 572 -6.74 -8.18 3.61
C ARG A 572 -5.42 -8.89 3.80
N THR A 573 -5.34 -10.14 3.33
CA THR A 573 -4.19 -11.02 3.49
C THR A 573 -2.95 -10.46 2.79
N TRP A 574 -3.11 -9.77 1.66
CA TRP A 574 -1.99 -9.14 0.92
C TRP A 574 -1.70 -7.69 1.31
N ASN A 575 -2.64 -6.98 1.93
CA ASN A 575 -2.51 -5.54 2.18
C ASN A 575 -2.48 -5.17 3.67
N ARG A 576 -2.44 -6.15 4.58
CA ARG A 576 -2.31 -5.96 6.03
C ARG A 576 -1.28 -6.94 6.60
N ALA A 577 -0.55 -6.50 7.62
CA ALA A 577 0.38 -7.35 8.36
C ALA A 577 -0.35 -8.56 9.00
N PRO A 578 0.26 -9.76 9.02
CA PRO A 578 1.66 -10.05 8.67
C PRO A 578 1.90 -10.47 7.20
N GLY A 579 0.87 -10.44 6.34
CA GLY A 579 0.97 -10.91 4.96
C GLY A 579 0.42 -12.34 4.75
N PRO A 580 0.55 -12.89 3.53
CA PRO A 580 -0.11 -14.11 3.09
C PRO A 580 0.60 -15.42 3.45
N PHE A 581 1.68 -15.38 4.22
CA PHE A 581 2.65 -16.49 4.28
C PHE A 581 2.22 -17.68 5.14
N HIS A 582 1.40 -17.44 6.16
CA HIS A 582 0.97 -18.45 7.11
C HIS A 582 -0.53 -18.44 7.37
N LEU A 583 -1.08 -19.62 7.65
CA LEU A 583 -2.45 -19.80 8.11
C LEU A 583 -2.46 -19.87 9.64
N PHE A 584 -3.18 -18.95 10.27
CA PHE A 584 -3.34 -18.92 11.72
C PHE A 584 -4.54 -19.78 12.16
N PRO A 585 -4.44 -20.50 13.29
CA PRO A 585 -5.54 -21.34 13.78
C PRO A 585 -6.77 -20.53 14.20
N HIS A 586 -6.54 -19.32 14.71
CA HIS A 586 -7.56 -18.37 15.13
C HIS A 586 -7.14 -16.96 14.72
N THR A 587 -8.10 -16.08 14.40
CA THR A 587 -7.84 -14.66 14.17
C THR A 587 -8.85 -13.81 14.95
N PRO A 588 -8.46 -12.63 15.50
CA PRO A 588 -9.41 -11.75 16.19
C PRO A 588 -10.32 -10.98 15.20
N LEU A 589 -10.36 -11.43 13.94
CA LEU A 589 -10.77 -10.67 12.79
C LEU A 589 -11.92 -11.33 12.03
N ASP A 590 -12.40 -12.46 12.55
CA ASP A 590 -13.50 -13.21 11.99
C ASP A 590 -14.82 -12.41 12.04
N PRO A 591 -15.67 -12.55 11.01
CA PRO A 591 -16.93 -11.83 10.94
C PRO A 591 -17.87 -12.25 12.06
N VAL A 592 -18.54 -11.27 12.67
CA VAL A 592 -19.50 -11.49 13.75
C VAL A 592 -20.90 -11.64 13.18
N LEU A 593 -21.65 -12.65 13.64
CA LEU A 593 -23.06 -12.84 13.26
C LEU A 593 -23.94 -11.70 13.79
N PRO A 594 -25.00 -11.30 13.06
CA PRO A 594 -25.93 -10.30 13.54
C PRO A 594 -26.74 -10.81 14.74
N SER A 595 -27.31 -9.90 15.52
CA SER A 595 -27.95 -10.23 16.80
C SER A 595 -29.13 -11.21 16.67
N GLU A 596 -29.87 -11.18 15.55
CA GLU A 596 -30.99 -12.07 15.29
C GLU A 596 -30.60 -13.53 15.03
N ALA A 597 -29.35 -13.80 14.59
CA ALA A 597 -28.83 -15.15 14.36
C ALA A 597 -28.86 -16.00 15.65
N LYS A 598 -28.86 -15.32 16.81
CA LYS A 598 -28.94 -15.92 18.13
C LYS A 598 -30.30 -16.58 18.42
N PHE A 599 -31.35 -16.19 17.72
CA PHE A 599 -32.74 -16.61 17.98
C PHE A 599 -33.36 -17.37 16.81
N LEU A 600 -33.07 -16.95 15.58
CA LEU A 600 -33.63 -17.54 14.36
C LEU A 600 -32.85 -18.79 13.90
N GLY A 601 -31.78 -19.13 14.63
CA GLY A 601 -30.89 -20.24 14.33
C GLY A 601 -29.68 -19.80 13.51
N SER A 602 -28.53 -20.29 13.94
CA SER A 602 -27.31 -20.39 13.16
C SER A 602 -26.76 -21.80 13.40
N GLY A 603 -25.89 -22.30 12.52
CA GLY A 603 -25.15 -23.54 12.76
C GLY A 603 -24.24 -23.50 14.00
N THR A 604 -24.15 -22.36 14.71
CA THR A 604 -23.23 -22.11 15.83
C THR A 604 -23.86 -22.34 17.22
N GLY A 605 -25.10 -22.85 17.29
CA GLY A 605 -25.70 -23.33 18.54
C GLY A 605 -25.80 -22.28 19.65
N PHE A 606 -26.57 -21.22 19.45
CA PHE A 606 -26.81 -20.21 20.49
C PHE A 606 -27.80 -20.71 21.56
N ARG A 607 -27.56 -20.33 22.82
CA ARG A 607 -28.52 -20.50 23.92
C ARG A 607 -29.06 -19.13 24.36
N PRO A 608 -30.24 -18.71 23.90
CA PRO A 608 -30.85 -17.45 24.30
C PRO A 608 -31.05 -17.30 25.81
N ILE A 609 -30.44 -16.28 26.41
CA ILE A 609 -30.72 -15.84 27.79
C ILE A 609 -32.20 -15.46 27.87
N GLY A 610 -32.92 -16.05 28.82
CA GLY A 610 -34.36 -15.84 29.00
C GLY A 610 -35.20 -16.18 27.77
N GLY A 611 -34.74 -17.06 26.88
CA GLY A 611 -35.46 -17.34 25.62
C GLY A 611 -35.51 -16.14 24.64
N GLY A 612 -34.70 -15.11 24.88
CA GLY A 612 -34.64 -13.89 24.05
C GLY A 612 -35.48 -12.72 24.52
N THR A 613 -36.14 -12.82 25.68
CA THR A 613 -36.87 -11.68 26.27
C THR A 613 -35.94 -10.57 26.77
N GLY A 614 -34.67 -10.88 27.01
CA GLY A 614 -33.68 -9.95 27.57
C GLY A 614 -34.01 -9.52 29.00
N GLY A 615 -33.15 -8.66 29.58
CA GLY A 615 -33.46 -7.91 30.80
C GLY A 615 -33.48 -8.67 32.14
N SER A 616 -33.28 -10.00 32.17
CA SER A 616 -33.18 -10.76 33.42
C SER A 616 -31.74 -10.70 33.96
N GLY A 617 -31.49 -9.80 34.91
CA GLY A 617 -30.17 -9.64 35.54
C GLY A 617 -29.58 -10.95 36.07
N LYS A 618 -30.41 -11.87 36.61
CA LYS A 618 -30.00 -13.18 37.14
C LYS A 618 -29.57 -14.18 36.06
N GLU A 619 -30.36 -14.36 35.00
CA GLU A 619 -30.02 -15.31 33.92
C GLU A 619 -28.87 -14.77 33.06
N PHE A 620 -28.79 -13.45 32.90
CA PHE A 620 -27.68 -12.79 32.24
C PHE A 620 -26.39 -12.88 33.05
N GLN A 621 -26.49 -12.78 34.39
CA GLN A 621 -25.38 -12.98 35.32
C GLN A 621 -24.87 -14.44 35.28
N ALA A 622 -25.77 -15.42 35.21
CA ALA A 622 -25.44 -16.84 35.09
C ALA A 622 -24.80 -17.25 33.74
N ALA A 623 -24.94 -16.41 32.70
CA ALA A 623 -24.28 -16.59 31.40
C ALA A 623 -23.03 -15.69 31.27
N LEU A 624 -22.14 -15.95 30.31
CA LEU A 624 -20.99 -15.06 29.98
C LEU A 624 -21.38 -13.69 29.36
N GLY A 625 -22.51 -13.11 29.75
CA GLY A 625 -22.91 -11.77 29.33
C GLY A 625 -23.45 -11.66 27.90
N GLY A 626 -24.31 -12.60 27.49
CA GLY A 626 -25.00 -12.53 26.19
C GLY A 626 -25.17 -13.91 25.54
N ASN A 627 -25.91 -13.96 24.44
CA ASN A 627 -26.03 -15.18 23.62
C ASN A 627 -24.83 -15.24 22.67
N MET A 628 -23.67 -15.62 23.21
CA MET A 628 -22.44 -15.83 22.45
C MET A 628 -22.11 -17.33 22.48
N PRO A 629 -21.35 -17.87 21.50
CA PRO A 629 -20.90 -19.26 21.56
C PRO A 629 -20.13 -19.54 22.86
N ARG A 630 -20.13 -20.81 23.30
CA ARG A 630 -19.34 -21.23 24.45
C ARG A 630 -17.86 -21.00 24.16
N GLU A 631 -17.19 -20.32 25.08
CA GLU A 631 -15.78 -19.96 24.98
C GLU A 631 -15.17 -20.00 26.38
N GLN A 632 -13.94 -20.50 26.45
CA GLN A 632 -13.12 -20.52 27.65
C GLN A 632 -11.83 -19.74 27.41
N PHE A 633 -11.05 -19.51 28.47
CA PHE A 633 -9.74 -18.87 28.39
C PHE A 633 -8.68 -19.71 29.11
N THR A 634 -7.43 -19.55 28.70
CA THR A 634 -6.27 -20.18 29.35
C THR A 634 -5.55 -19.13 30.16
N VAL A 635 -5.15 -19.47 31.38
CA VAL A 635 -4.28 -18.61 32.20
C VAL A 635 -2.83 -18.97 31.90
N VAL A 636 -1.99 -17.96 31.64
CA VAL A 636 -0.55 -18.13 31.49
C VAL A 636 0.15 -17.37 32.60
N MET A 637 0.88 -18.10 33.44
CA MET A 637 1.64 -17.57 34.58
C MET A 637 3.13 -17.86 34.37
N LEU A 638 3.95 -16.83 34.31
CA LEU A 638 5.40 -16.98 34.32
C LEU A 638 5.90 -16.85 35.75
N THR A 639 6.78 -17.76 36.17
CA THR A 639 7.30 -17.78 37.54
C THR A 639 8.81 -18.04 37.56
N TYR A 640 9.49 -17.40 38.50
CA TYR A 640 10.93 -17.52 38.70
C TYR A 640 11.23 -17.50 40.21
N GLU A 641 11.71 -18.63 40.74
CA GLU A 641 12.16 -18.77 42.14
C GLU A 641 11.16 -18.30 43.21
N ARG A 642 9.85 -18.47 42.96
CA ARG A 642 8.75 -18.00 43.82
C ARG A 642 7.67 -19.06 44.06
N GLU A 643 8.09 -20.28 44.40
CA GLU A 643 7.19 -21.44 44.51
C GLU A 643 5.99 -21.20 45.44
N GLU A 644 6.20 -20.64 46.64
CA GLU A 644 5.12 -20.39 47.60
C GLU A 644 4.09 -19.35 47.09
N VAL A 645 4.58 -18.28 46.47
CA VAL A 645 3.71 -17.22 45.91
C VAL A 645 2.91 -17.78 44.75
N LEU A 646 3.55 -18.56 43.87
CA LEU A 646 2.89 -19.27 42.78
C LEU A 646 1.79 -20.20 43.29
N MET A 647 2.07 -21.05 44.30
CA MET A 647 1.07 -21.98 44.84
C MET A 647 -0.15 -21.25 45.40
N ASN A 648 0.08 -20.17 46.16
CA ASN A 648 -1.00 -19.32 46.67
C ASN A 648 -1.81 -18.65 45.54
N SER A 649 -1.16 -18.26 44.45
CA SER A 649 -1.83 -17.67 43.28
C SER A 649 -2.62 -18.70 42.49
N LEU A 650 -2.12 -19.92 42.35
CA LEU A 650 -2.81 -21.04 41.71
C LEU A 650 -4.04 -21.45 42.53
N GLU A 651 -3.93 -21.57 43.85
CA GLU A 651 -5.07 -21.95 44.71
C GLU A 651 -6.24 -20.97 44.59
N ARG A 652 -5.97 -19.68 44.38
CA ARG A 652 -7.02 -18.67 44.17
C ARG A 652 -7.79 -18.85 42.87
N LEU A 653 -7.28 -19.61 41.89
CA LEU A 653 -8.00 -19.94 40.66
C LEU A 653 -8.98 -21.09 40.85
N ASN A 654 -8.98 -21.76 42.02
CA ASN A 654 -9.90 -22.85 42.32
C ASN A 654 -11.36 -22.39 42.16
N GLY A 655 -12.12 -23.11 41.34
CA GLY A 655 -13.52 -22.79 41.05
C GLY A 655 -13.74 -21.57 40.16
N LEU A 656 -12.71 -21.03 39.49
CA LEU A 656 -12.86 -19.92 38.54
C LEU A 656 -13.68 -20.36 37.32
N PRO A 657 -14.84 -19.73 37.03
CA PRO A 657 -15.66 -20.09 35.88
C PRO A 657 -14.95 -19.87 34.53
N TYR A 658 -15.24 -20.72 33.55
CA TYR A 658 -14.74 -20.64 32.16
C TYR A 658 -13.22 -20.69 31.97
N LEU A 659 -12.48 -21.03 33.03
CA LEU A 659 -11.07 -21.39 32.93
C LEU A 659 -10.94 -22.75 32.22
N ASN A 660 -10.15 -22.80 31.16
CA ASN A 660 -9.87 -24.04 30.44
C ASN A 660 -8.76 -24.84 31.14
N LYS A 661 -7.61 -24.18 31.37
CA LYS A 661 -6.44 -24.71 32.05
C LYS A 661 -5.51 -23.58 32.49
N VAL A 662 -4.51 -23.92 33.30
CA VAL A 662 -3.42 -23.02 33.67
C VAL A 662 -2.11 -23.54 33.07
N VAL A 663 -1.41 -22.69 32.32
CA VAL A 663 -0.08 -22.95 31.80
C VAL A 663 0.92 -22.17 32.66
N VAL A 664 1.72 -22.89 33.42
CA VAL A 664 2.79 -22.32 34.24
C VAL A 664 4.09 -22.39 33.46
N VAL A 665 4.59 -21.24 33.03
CA VAL A 665 5.88 -21.09 32.35
C VAL A 665 6.97 -21.04 33.40
N TRP A 666 7.68 -22.16 33.55
CA TRP A 666 8.72 -22.33 34.55
C TRP A 666 10.05 -21.76 34.05
N ASN A 667 10.38 -20.56 34.50
CA ASN A 667 11.57 -19.83 34.06
C ASN A 667 12.81 -20.10 34.94
N SER A 668 12.65 -20.81 36.06
CA SER A 668 13.79 -21.15 36.92
C SER A 668 14.63 -22.25 36.27
N PRO A 669 15.97 -22.14 36.26
CA PRO A 669 16.85 -23.20 35.76
C PRO A 669 16.80 -24.46 36.63
N LYS A 670 16.36 -24.36 37.89
CA LYS A 670 16.14 -25.51 38.77
C LYS A 670 14.71 -26.01 38.57
N PRO A 671 14.48 -27.34 38.54
CA PRO A 671 13.12 -27.86 38.53
C PRO A 671 12.37 -27.48 39.82
N PRO A 672 11.03 -27.51 39.81
CA PRO A 672 10.24 -27.36 41.02
C PRO A 672 10.68 -28.35 42.11
N SER A 673 10.59 -27.95 43.38
CA SER A 673 10.91 -28.83 44.51
C SER A 673 10.11 -30.14 44.44
N GLU A 674 10.76 -31.30 44.65
CA GLU A 674 10.08 -32.63 44.54
C GLU A 674 8.95 -32.82 45.57
N ASP A 675 9.06 -32.14 46.71
CA ASP A 675 8.07 -32.14 47.80
C ASP A 675 6.96 -31.10 47.61
N LEU A 676 7.03 -30.29 46.53
CA LEU A 676 6.06 -29.25 46.25
C LEU A 676 4.71 -29.87 45.87
N LEU A 677 3.69 -29.64 46.70
CA LEU A 677 2.33 -30.08 46.43
C LEU A 677 1.58 -28.99 45.66
N TRP A 678 1.21 -29.30 44.43
CA TRP A 678 0.46 -28.38 43.57
C TRP A 678 -1.03 -28.39 43.96
N PRO A 679 -1.71 -27.24 43.98
CA PRO A 679 -3.11 -27.18 44.36
C PRO A 679 -4.00 -27.89 43.34
N ASP A 680 -4.88 -28.77 43.82
CA ASP A 680 -5.94 -29.35 43.01
C ASP A 680 -7.10 -28.35 42.84
N ILE A 681 -7.04 -27.59 41.75
CA ILE A 681 -8.07 -26.59 41.36
C ILE A 681 -9.22 -27.19 40.53
N GLY A 682 -9.24 -28.52 40.33
CA GLY A 682 -10.23 -29.21 39.50
C GLY A 682 -10.04 -29.08 37.99
N LEU A 683 -8.98 -28.41 37.53
CA LEU A 683 -8.63 -28.21 36.12
C LEU A 683 -7.14 -28.52 35.88
N PRO A 684 -6.73 -28.84 34.64
CA PRO A 684 -5.33 -29.12 34.34
C PRO A 684 -4.41 -27.93 34.62
N ILE A 685 -3.31 -28.18 35.32
CA ILE A 685 -2.16 -27.28 35.42
C ILE A 685 -1.05 -27.92 34.59
N VAL A 686 -0.59 -27.23 33.56
CA VAL A 686 0.49 -27.68 32.67
C VAL A 686 1.73 -26.86 33.00
N VAL A 687 2.78 -27.52 33.48
CA VAL A 687 4.03 -26.85 33.87
C VAL A 687 5.03 -27.00 32.74
N VAL A 688 5.38 -25.90 32.09
CA VAL A 688 6.23 -25.88 30.90
C VAL A 688 7.66 -25.57 31.30
N HIS A 689 8.57 -26.48 30.95
CA HIS A 689 10.01 -26.25 31.05
C HIS A 689 10.48 -25.25 29.99
N THR A 690 11.37 -24.33 30.37
CA THR A 690 11.98 -23.37 29.45
C THR A 690 13.50 -23.52 29.43
N GLU A 691 14.11 -23.29 28.27
CA GLU A 691 15.57 -23.46 28.10
C GLU A 691 16.39 -22.37 28.81
N LYS A 692 15.84 -21.16 28.90
CA LYS A 692 16.49 -19.99 29.49
C LYS A 692 15.48 -19.14 30.26
N ASN A 693 15.95 -18.47 31.31
CA ASN A 693 15.16 -17.45 32.00
C ASN A 693 14.94 -16.25 31.07
N SER A 694 13.73 -16.13 30.51
CA SER A 694 13.35 -15.07 29.60
C SER A 694 11.90 -14.66 29.81
N LEU A 695 11.64 -13.35 29.91
CA LEU A 695 10.26 -12.86 29.99
C LEU A 695 9.45 -13.11 28.70
N ASN A 696 10.13 -13.31 27.57
CA ASN A 696 9.49 -13.65 26.30
C ASN A 696 8.73 -14.99 26.35
N ASN A 697 9.14 -15.92 27.23
CA ASN A 697 8.59 -17.28 27.29
C ASN A 697 7.07 -17.33 27.56
N ARG A 698 6.50 -16.30 28.22
CA ARG A 698 5.05 -16.21 28.48
C ARG A 698 4.22 -15.91 27.24
N PHE A 699 4.84 -15.45 26.16
CA PHE A 699 4.17 -15.12 24.90
C PHE A 699 4.43 -16.13 23.79
N LEU A 700 5.17 -17.21 24.07
CA LEU A 700 5.33 -18.29 23.11
C LEU A 700 3.97 -18.94 22.82
N PRO A 701 3.65 -19.25 21.55
CA PRO A 701 2.39 -19.87 21.17
C PRO A 701 2.42 -21.37 21.50
N TRP A 702 2.46 -21.69 22.79
CA TRP A 702 2.45 -23.06 23.28
C TRP A 702 1.26 -23.86 22.72
N ASP A 703 1.52 -25.09 22.30
CA ASP A 703 0.49 -26.02 21.80
C ASP A 703 -0.55 -26.37 22.88
N ALA A 704 -0.15 -26.36 24.16
CA ALA A 704 -1.05 -26.53 25.30
C ALA A 704 -2.15 -25.46 25.41
N VAL A 705 -1.94 -24.25 24.86
CA VAL A 705 -2.92 -23.16 24.91
C VAL A 705 -3.97 -23.33 23.81
N GLU A 706 -5.08 -23.98 24.11
CA GLU A 706 -6.09 -24.37 23.11
C GLU A 706 -7.25 -23.36 22.98
N THR A 707 -7.16 -22.22 23.66
CA THR A 707 -8.19 -21.17 23.66
C THR A 707 -7.77 -19.93 22.88
N GLU A 708 -8.74 -19.24 22.28
CA GLU A 708 -8.49 -17.93 21.64
C GLU A 708 -8.04 -16.85 22.63
N ALA A 709 -8.60 -16.88 23.85
CA ALA A 709 -8.31 -15.93 24.91
C ALA A 709 -7.18 -16.43 25.80
N ILE A 710 -6.21 -15.56 26.07
CA ILE A 710 -5.15 -15.79 27.05
C ILE A 710 -5.30 -14.72 28.14
N LEU A 711 -5.46 -15.15 29.40
CA LEU A 711 -5.22 -14.30 30.55
C LEU A 711 -3.76 -14.46 30.95
N SER A 712 -2.95 -13.46 30.62
CA SER A 712 -1.59 -13.38 31.13
C SER A 712 -1.62 -12.67 32.48
N ILE A 713 -1.04 -13.34 33.48
CA ILE A 713 -1.02 -12.86 34.85
C ILE A 713 0.34 -13.13 35.49
N ASP A 714 0.85 -12.18 36.27
CA ASP A 714 2.09 -12.36 37.04
C ASP A 714 1.82 -13.27 38.24
N ASP A 715 2.84 -14.00 38.68
CA ASP A 715 2.71 -14.96 39.79
C ASP A 715 2.36 -14.30 41.14
N ASP A 716 2.54 -12.98 41.26
CA ASP A 716 2.20 -12.16 42.43
C ASP A 716 0.96 -11.25 42.23
N ALA A 717 0.27 -11.35 41.09
CA ALA A 717 -0.87 -10.50 40.80
C ALA A 717 -2.16 -11.03 41.46
N HIS A 718 -2.83 -10.13 42.19
CA HIS A 718 -4.02 -10.45 42.99
C HIS A 718 -5.29 -9.96 42.28
N LEU A 719 -6.02 -10.85 41.61
CA LEU A 719 -7.32 -10.57 40.99
C LEU A 719 -8.42 -11.46 41.59
N ARG A 720 -9.60 -10.89 41.85
CA ARG A 720 -10.77 -11.70 42.21
C ARG A 720 -11.43 -12.31 40.97
N HIS A 721 -12.21 -13.36 41.18
CA HIS A 721 -12.93 -14.03 40.10
C HIS A 721 -13.88 -13.08 39.37
N ASP A 722 -14.61 -12.21 40.08
CA ASP A 722 -15.53 -11.25 39.47
C ASP A 722 -14.80 -10.28 38.53
N GLU A 723 -13.58 -9.86 38.88
CA GLU A 723 -12.72 -8.99 38.07
C GLU A 723 -12.23 -9.72 36.81
N ILE A 724 -11.75 -10.96 36.97
CA ILE A 724 -11.32 -11.80 35.83
C ILE A 724 -12.48 -12.01 34.86
N MET A 725 -13.67 -12.36 35.37
CA MET A 725 -14.86 -12.58 34.56
C MET A 725 -15.33 -11.31 33.85
N PHE A 726 -15.22 -10.15 34.49
CA PHE A 726 -15.50 -8.87 33.85
C PHE A 726 -14.51 -8.57 32.73
N GLY A 727 -13.20 -8.75 32.98
CA GLY A 727 -12.16 -8.59 31.98
C GLY A 727 -12.36 -9.50 30.77
N PHE A 728 -12.71 -10.77 31.01
CA PHE A 728 -13.00 -11.73 29.95
C PHE A 728 -14.22 -11.31 29.11
N ARG A 729 -15.32 -10.88 29.75
CA ARG A 729 -16.50 -10.37 29.04
C ARG A 729 -16.17 -9.19 28.14
N VAL A 730 -15.41 -8.21 28.64
CA VAL A 730 -14.99 -7.04 27.85
C VAL A 730 -14.07 -7.45 26.69
N TRP A 731 -13.15 -8.39 26.91
CA TRP A 731 -12.28 -8.90 25.87
C TRP A 731 -13.06 -9.59 24.73
N ARG A 732 -14.11 -10.35 25.04
CA ARG A 732 -14.93 -11.03 24.02
C ARG A 732 -15.60 -10.07 23.03
N GLU A 733 -15.87 -8.83 23.45
CA GLU A 733 -16.39 -7.75 22.62
C GLU A 733 -15.30 -6.96 21.89
N ALA A 734 -14.04 -7.11 22.30
CA ALA A 734 -12.89 -6.36 21.78
C ALA A 734 -11.66 -7.26 21.57
N ARG A 735 -11.86 -8.39 20.87
CA ARG A 735 -10.84 -9.45 20.68
C ARG A 735 -9.55 -8.97 20.03
N ASP A 736 -9.63 -7.89 19.26
CA ASP A 736 -8.48 -7.29 18.58
C ASP A 736 -7.61 -6.43 19.51
N ARG A 737 -7.97 -6.20 20.77
CA ARG A 737 -7.23 -5.32 21.69
C ARG A 737 -6.79 -6.06 22.95
N ILE A 738 -5.76 -5.50 23.60
CA ILE A 738 -5.38 -5.88 24.97
C ILE A 738 -6.42 -5.27 25.92
N VAL A 739 -6.99 -6.11 26.78
CA VAL A 739 -7.99 -5.70 27.78
C VAL A 739 -7.48 -6.09 29.16
N GLY A 740 -7.29 -5.12 30.05
CA GLY A 740 -6.72 -5.43 31.36
C GLY A 740 -6.79 -4.27 32.34
N PHE A 741 -6.09 -4.43 33.47
CA PHE A 741 -6.32 -3.60 34.65
C PHE A 741 -5.23 -2.53 34.87
N PRO A 742 -3.93 -2.84 34.82
CA PRO A 742 -2.88 -1.86 35.10
C PRO A 742 -2.64 -0.96 33.86
N GLY A 743 -3.20 0.25 33.88
CA GLY A 743 -2.97 1.26 32.84
C GLY A 743 -1.66 2.04 33.04
N ARG A 744 -0.93 2.30 31.96
CA ARG A 744 0.32 3.08 31.89
C ARG A 744 0.34 3.94 30.63
N TYR A 745 1.26 4.88 30.54
CA TYR A 745 1.38 5.74 29.36
C TYR A 745 2.83 6.06 29.02
N HIS A 746 3.07 6.36 27.75
CA HIS A 746 4.30 7.03 27.30
C HIS A 746 4.09 8.56 27.35
N ALA A 747 5.17 9.33 27.49
CA ALA A 747 5.14 10.80 27.44
C ALA A 747 6.34 11.32 26.65
N TRP A 748 6.21 12.47 26.00
CA TRP A 748 7.34 13.11 25.32
C TRP A 748 8.09 14.04 26.28
N ASP A 749 9.39 13.84 26.42
CA ASP A 749 10.28 14.77 27.10
C ASP A 749 10.86 15.77 26.11
N VAL A 750 10.42 17.02 26.23
CA VAL A 750 10.86 18.12 25.36
C VAL A 750 12.35 18.43 25.55
N ASN A 751 12.88 18.28 26.76
CA ASN A 751 14.26 18.66 27.07
C ASN A 751 15.27 17.67 26.49
N HIS A 752 14.93 16.37 26.55
CA HIS A 752 15.79 15.30 26.05
C HIS A 752 15.40 14.80 24.66
N GLN A 753 14.32 15.33 24.08
CA GLN A 753 13.74 14.90 22.80
C GLN A 753 13.57 13.37 22.70
N SER A 754 13.03 12.78 23.76
CA SER A 754 12.89 11.33 23.89
C SER A 754 11.56 10.95 24.53
N TRP A 755 11.17 9.69 24.35
CA TRP A 755 9.98 9.14 24.98
C TRP A 755 10.29 8.60 26.37
N LEU A 756 9.41 8.89 27.32
CA LEU A 756 9.48 8.39 28.69
C LEU A 756 8.33 7.43 28.95
N TYR A 757 8.60 6.40 29.74
CA TYR A 757 7.57 5.55 30.35
C TYR A 757 7.04 6.23 31.62
N ASN A 758 5.74 6.23 31.83
CA ASN A 758 5.14 6.84 33.02
C ASN A 758 4.06 5.93 33.64
N SER A 759 4.17 5.77 34.97
CA SER A 759 3.24 4.98 35.79
C SER A 759 2.37 5.80 36.72
N ASN A 760 2.44 7.12 36.65
CA ASN A 760 1.64 8.01 37.48
C ASN A 760 0.15 7.85 37.17
N TYR A 761 -0.70 8.23 38.13
CA TYR A 761 -2.14 8.26 37.92
C TYR A 761 -2.49 9.40 36.96
N SER A 762 -2.93 9.04 35.76
CA SER A 762 -3.32 9.99 34.71
C SER A 762 -4.74 9.72 34.22
N CYS A 763 -5.35 10.73 33.60
CA CYS A 763 -6.64 10.64 32.89
C CYS A 763 -6.51 10.00 31.51
N GLU A 764 -5.29 9.74 31.04
CA GLU A 764 -5.02 9.02 29.80
C GLU A 764 -4.08 7.84 30.04
N LEU A 765 -4.19 6.84 29.17
CA LEU A 765 -3.28 5.71 29.10
C LEU A 765 -2.93 5.44 27.63
N SER A 766 -1.84 4.73 27.39
CA SER A 766 -1.51 4.20 26.06
C SER A 766 -1.03 2.75 26.09
N MET A 767 -0.93 2.17 27.30
CA MET A 767 -0.53 0.78 27.53
C MET A 767 -1.39 0.17 28.64
N VAL A 768 -1.63 -1.14 28.53
CA VAL A 768 -2.13 -1.98 29.62
C VAL A 768 -1.13 -3.09 29.84
N LEU A 769 -0.60 -3.21 31.06
CA LEU A 769 0.45 -4.18 31.36
C LEU A 769 -0.09 -5.61 31.30
N THR A 770 0.64 -6.50 30.64
CA THR A 770 0.27 -7.90 30.40
C THR A 770 0.39 -8.80 31.62
N GLY A 771 0.90 -8.27 32.74
CA GLY A 771 0.90 -8.96 34.03
C GLY A 771 -0.48 -9.09 34.67
N ALA A 772 -1.50 -8.48 34.09
CA ALA A 772 -2.91 -8.70 34.42
C ALA A 772 -3.79 -8.24 33.24
N ALA A 773 -3.75 -8.99 32.14
CA ALA A 773 -4.53 -8.64 30.94
C ALA A 773 -4.91 -9.86 30.08
N PHE A 774 -6.07 -9.73 29.43
CA PHE A 774 -6.50 -10.58 28.35
C PHE A 774 -5.97 -10.09 26.99
N PHE A 775 -5.48 -11.02 26.19
CA PHE A 775 -5.20 -10.80 24.77
C PHE A 775 -5.48 -12.07 23.96
N HIS A 776 -5.54 -11.93 22.64
CA HIS A 776 -5.86 -13.02 21.73
C HIS A 776 -4.61 -13.85 21.36
N LYS A 777 -4.69 -15.20 21.33
CA LYS A 777 -3.57 -16.12 21.00
C LYS A 777 -2.86 -15.76 19.69
N TYR A 778 -3.59 -15.22 18.71
CA TYR A 778 -3.04 -14.63 17.48
C TYR A 778 -1.82 -13.71 17.72
N TYR A 779 -1.85 -12.88 18.76
CA TYR A 779 -0.74 -11.97 19.07
C TYR A 779 0.47 -12.67 19.67
N ALA A 780 0.33 -13.85 20.28
CA ALA A 780 1.45 -14.69 20.70
C ALA A 780 2.28 -15.13 19.47
N TYR A 781 1.62 -15.56 18.39
CA TYR A 781 2.31 -15.89 17.14
C TYR A 781 3.02 -14.69 16.52
N LEU A 782 2.35 -13.54 16.46
CA LEU A 782 2.95 -12.33 15.92
C LEU A 782 4.14 -11.86 16.75
N TYR A 783 4.06 -11.99 18.07
CA TYR A 783 5.17 -11.67 18.98
C TYR A 783 6.38 -12.56 18.73
N SER A 784 6.17 -13.88 18.61
CA SER A 784 7.28 -14.82 18.47
C SER A 784 7.91 -14.84 17.08
N TYR A 785 7.10 -14.74 16.02
CA TYR A 785 7.56 -15.03 14.65
C TYR A 785 7.53 -13.84 13.69
N VAL A 786 6.81 -12.76 14.02
CA VAL A 786 6.67 -11.59 13.13
C VAL A 786 7.36 -10.35 13.67
N MET A 787 7.35 -10.15 14.99
CA MET A 787 8.06 -9.05 15.63
C MET A 787 9.57 -9.16 15.34
N PRO A 788 10.24 -8.05 14.97
CA PRO A 788 11.68 -8.03 14.76
C PRO A 788 12.42 -8.64 15.95
N GLN A 789 13.32 -9.58 15.68
CA GLN A 789 14.05 -10.32 16.72
C GLN A 789 14.79 -9.38 17.68
N ALA A 790 15.36 -8.28 17.17
CA ALA A 790 16.05 -7.26 17.97
C ALA A 790 15.21 -6.70 19.13
N ILE A 791 13.88 -6.65 19.00
CA ILE A 791 12.99 -6.22 20.11
C ILE A 791 12.96 -7.28 21.21
N ARG A 792 12.85 -8.57 20.85
CA ARG A 792 12.84 -9.68 21.81
C ARG A 792 14.21 -9.87 22.46
N ASP A 793 15.29 -9.66 21.70
CA ASP A 793 16.65 -9.69 22.23
C ASP A 793 16.88 -8.59 23.27
N MET A 794 16.34 -7.38 23.05
CA MET A 794 16.39 -6.30 24.04
C MET A 794 15.59 -6.64 25.30
N VAL A 795 14.44 -7.31 25.17
CA VAL A 795 13.66 -7.80 26.32
C VAL A 795 14.48 -8.80 27.13
N ASP A 796 15.25 -9.68 26.47
CA ASP A 796 16.14 -10.62 27.15
C ASP A 796 17.34 -9.93 27.79
N GLU A 797 17.91 -8.91 27.15
CA GLU A 797 19.07 -8.15 27.67
C GLU A 797 18.73 -7.42 28.97
N TYR A 798 17.57 -6.75 29.03
CA TYR A 798 17.14 -6.01 30.21
C TYR A 798 16.29 -6.83 31.19
N ILE A 799 15.81 -8.01 30.79
CA ILE A 799 14.81 -8.80 31.55
C ILE A 799 13.63 -7.89 31.96
N ASN A 800 13.14 -7.11 30.99
CA ASN A 800 12.10 -6.09 31.20
C ASN A 800 11.39 -5.78 29.86
N CYS A 801 10.34 -4.97 29.91
CA CYS A 801 9.68 -4.36 28.73
C CYS A 801 8.94 -5.31 27.78
N GLU A 802 8.73 -6.57 28.15
CA GLU A 802 7.96 -7.54 27.35
C GLU A 802 6.50 -7.09 27.18
N ASP A 803 5.94 -6.48 28.22
CA ASP A 803 4.60 -5.89 28.25
C ASP A 803 4.48 -4.67 27.31
N ILE A 804 5.49 -3.80 27.30
CA ILE A 804 5.62 -2.66 26.39
C ILE A 804 5.70 -3.17 24.95
N ALA A 805 6.54 -4.18 24.69
CA ALA A 805 6.69 -4.79 23.37
C ALA A 805 5.36 -5.36 22.84
N MET A 806 4.60 -6.05 23.69
CA MET A 806 3.26 -6.55 23.33
C MET A 806 2.27 -5.40 23.01
N ASN A 807 2.26 -4.32 23.81
CA ASN A 807 1.42 -3.15 23.54
C ASN A 807 1.82 -2.44 22.23
N PHE A 808 3.12 -2.34 21.94
CA PHE A 808 3.64 -1.81 20.68
C PHE A 808 3.15 -2.66 19.49
N LEU A 809 3.26 -3.99 19.59
CA LEU A 809 2.80 -4.92 18.55
C LEU A 809 1.31 -4.77 18.27
N VAL A 810 0.46 -4.89 19.30
CA VAL A 810 -0.99 -4.83 19.12
C VAL A 810 -1.42 -3.46 18.59
N SER A 811 -0.83 -2.37 19.09
CA SER A 811 -1.12 -1.00 18.60
C SER A 811 -0.61 -0.78 17.17
N HIS A 812 0.52 -1.37 16.80
CA HIS A 812 1.06 -1.33 15.44
C HIS A 812 0.13 -2.03 14.45
N ILE A 813 -0.32 -3.25 14.78
CA ILE A 813 -1.16 -4.08 13.93
C ILE A 813 -2.58 -3.52 13.79
N THR A 814 -3.20 -3.10 14.90
CA THR A 814 -4.61 -2.69 14.91
C THR A 814 -4.85 -1.21 14.71
N ARG A 815 -3.83 -0.38 14.98
CA ARG A 815 -3.95 1.08 15.08
C ARG A 815 -5.02 1.52 16.10
N LYS A 816 -5.20 0.74 17.16
CA LYS A 816 -6.10 1.04 18.27
C LYS A 816 -5.35 1.03 19.61
N PRO A 817 -5.74 1.89 20.56
CA PRO A 817 -5.23 1.84 21.92
C PRO A 817 -5.82 0.63 22.69
N PRO A 818 -5.18 0.20 23.80
CA PRO A 818 -5.71 -0.85 24.66
C PRO A 818 -6.98 -0.42 25.41
N ILE A 819 -7.65 -1.36 26.08
CA ILE A 819 -8.82 -1.08 26.92
C ILE A 819 -8.49 -1.33 28.39
N LYS A 820 -8.69 -0.30 29.21
CA LYS A 820 -8.62 -0.41 30.67
C LYS A 820 -9.98 -0.81 31.24
N VAL A 821 -9.99 -1.86 32.06
CA VAL A 821 -11.14 -2.27 32.87
C VAL A 821 -10.94 -1.87 34.34
N THR A 822 -12.06 -1.73 35.05
CA THR A 822 -12.06 -1.40 36.47
C THR A 822 -11.49 -2.53 37.33
N SER A 823 -10.53 -2.16 38.19
CA SER A 823 -10.04 -2.98 39.30
C SER A 823 -10.37 -2.29 40.62
N ARG A 824 -10.64 -3.09 41.66
CA ARG A 824 -10.78 -2.58 43.03
C ARG A 824 -9.46 -2.36 43.74
N TRP A 825 -8.41 -3.07 43.33
CA TRP A 825 -7.17 -3.17 44.10
C TRP A 825 -6.01 -2.42 43.45
N THR A 826 -5.11 -1.94 44.30
CA THR A 826 -3.74 -1.60 43.87
C THR A 826 -2.93 -2.89 43.88
N PHE A 827 -2.22 -3.18 42.78
CA PHE A 827 -1.34 -4.34 42.63
C PHE A 827 -0.11 -4.20 43.54
N ARG A 828 -0.27 -4.45 44.85
CA ARG A 828 0.83 -4.51 45.82
C ARG A 828 0.93 -5.95 46.33
N CYS A 829 2.10 -6.57 46.19
CA CYS A 829 2.40 -7.87 46.77
C CYS A 829 2.95 -7.67 48.20
N PRO A 830 2.22 -8.02 49.28
CA PRO A 830 2.69 -7.82 50.65
C PRO A 830 3.80 -8.81 51.08
N GLY A 831 3.94 -9.94 50.36
CA GLY A 831 4.85 -11.03 50.69
C GLY A 831 6.08 -11.16 49.77
N CYS A 832 6.29 -10.23 48.84
CA CYS A 832 7.41 -10.30 47.89
C CYS A 832 8.62 -9.53 48.45
N PRO A 833 9.73 -10.19 48.84
CA PRO A 833 10.89 -9.52 49.44
C PRO A 833 11.63 -8.58 48.46
N GLN A 834 11.64 -8.90 47.16
CA GLN A 834 12.11 -8.06 46.06
C GLN A 834 11.22 -8.24 44.82
N ALA A 835 10.84 -7.14 44.17
CA ALA A 835 10.13 -7.14 42.89
C ALA A 835 10.98 -6.40 41.84
N LEU A 836 10.89 -6.79 40.57
CA LEU A 836 11.65 -6.13 39.48
C LEU A 836 11.40 -4.62 39.42
N SER A 837 10.19 -4.17 39.79
CA SER A 837 9.83 -2.75 39.84
C SER A 837 10.40 -1.99 41.05
N HIS A 838 11.01 -2.68 42.02
CA HIS A 838 11.67 -2.07 43.17
C HIS A 838 13.14 -1.70 42.88
N ASP A 839 13.67 -2.09 41.73
CA ASP A 839 14.99 -1.66 41.26
C ASP A 839 14.93 -0.20 40.79
N ASP A 840 15.87 0.64 41.25
CA ASP A 840 15.97 2.06 40.88
C ASP A 840 16.19 2.25 39.37
N SER A 841 16.77 1.25 38.68
CA SER A 841 16.99 1.26 37.23
C SER A 841 15.75 0.94 36.40
N HIS A 842 14.72 0.31 36.99
CA HIS A 842 13.55 -0.24 36.29
C HIS A 842 12.86 0.78 35.36
N PHE A 843 12.66 2.02 35.84
CA PHE A 843 12.03 3.06 35.04
C PHE A 843 12.93 3.53 33.90
N HIS A 844 14.24 3.64 34.16
CA HIS A 844 15.22 4.07 33.18
C HIS A 844 15.36 3.06 32.03
N GLU A 845 15.37 1.76 32.35
CA GLU A 845 15.34 0.68 31.35
C GLU A 845 14.08 0.76 30.49
N ARG A 846 12.90 0.95 31.08
CA ARG A 846 11.65 1.11 30.33
C ARG A 846 11.67 2.34 29.41
N HIS A 847 12.32 3.43 29.80
CA HIS A 847 12.53 4.57 28.89
C HIS A 847 13.41 4.17 27.71
N LYS A 848 14.51 3.43 27.93
CA LYS A 848 15.37 2.92 26.86
C LYS A 848 14.62 2.01 25.91
N CYS A 849 13.84 1.05 26.44
CA CYS A 849 13.03 0.13 25.63
C CYS A 849 12.08 0.89 24.70
N ILE A 850 11.31 1.85 25.22
CA ILE A 850 10.38 2.64 24.39
C ILE A 850 11.12 3.34 23.24
N ASN A 851 12.23 4.01 23.51
CA ASN A 851 12.98 4.72 22.46
C ASN A 851 13.60 3.76 21.43
N PHE A 852 14.10 2.61 21.87
CA PHE A 852 14.61 1.59 20.96
C PHE A 852 13.51 0.99 20.10
N PHE A 853 12.35 0.62 20.68
CA PHE A 853 11.22 0.09 19.92
C PHE A 853 10.71 1.12 18.90
N VAL A 854 10.63 2.40 19.27
CA VAL A 854 10.30 3.49 18.33
C VAL A 854 11.28 3.55 17.17
N LYS A 855 12.58 3.36 17.43
CA LYS A 855 13.60 3.33 16.38
C LYS A 855 13.40 2.13 15.44
N VAL A 856 13.18 0.93 15.98
CA VAL A 856 12.97 -0.30 15.19
C VAL A 856 11.70 -0.21 14.34
N TYR A 857 10.58 0.24 14.90
CA TYR A 857 9.33 0.44 14.15
C TYR A 857 9.39 1.66 13.21
N GLY A 858 10.32 2.59 13.43
CA GLY A 858 10.45 3.85 12.71
C GLY A 858 9.44 4.94 13.11
N TYR A 859 8.58 4.68 14.11
CA TYR A 859 7.61 5.65 14.65
C TYR A 859 7.08 5.16 16.01
N MET A 860 6.34 6.01 16.74
CA MET A 860 5.61 5.64 17.97
C MET A 860 4.28 4.95 17.62
N PRO A 861 4.12 3.62 17.81
CA PRO A 861 2.90 2.93 17.45
C PRO A 861 1.79 3.11 18.48
N LEU A 862 2.15 3.33 19.75
CA LEU A 862 1.22 3.48 20.86
C LEU A 862 0.30 4.68 20.66
N LEU A 863 -0.95 4.53 21.06
CA LEU A 863 -1.97 5.55 20.96
C LEU A 863 -2.55 5.85 22.35
N TYR A 864 -2.77 7.12 22.63
CA TYR A 864 -3.45 7.53 23.86
C TYR A 864 -4.94 7.19 23.80
N THR A 865 -5.50 6.91 24.98
CA THR A 865 -6.92 6.75 25.21
C THR A 865 -7.28 7.20 26.61
N GLN A 866 -8.47 7.77 26.73
CA GLN A 866 -9.11 8.10 28.00
C GLN A 866 -10.26 7.10 28.30
N PHE A 867 -10.40 6.08 27.45
CA PHE A 867 -11.49 5.12 27.50
C PHE A 867 -11.27 4.07 28.60
N ARG A 868 -12.26 3.93 29.47
CA ARG A 868 -12.33 2.92 30.52
C ARG A 868 -13.70 2.25 30.47
N VAL A 869 -13.72 0.94 30.67
CA VAL A 869 -14.96 0.16 30.70
C VAL A 869 -15.33 -0.19 32.13
N ASP A 870 -16.58 0.10 32.47
CA ASP A 870 -17.24 -0.23 33.72
C ASP A 870 -18.47 -1.11 33.43
N SER A 871 -18.93 -1.86 34.43
CA SER A 871 -20.21 -2.58 34.35
C SER A 871 -21.35 -1.60 34.05
N VAL A 872 -22.33 -1.99 33.21
CA VAL A 872 -23.44 -1.10 32.77
C VAL A 872 -24.19 -0.46 33.93
N LEU A 873 -24.33 -1.18 35.06
CA LEU A 873 -25.03 -0.70 36.26
C LEU A 873 -24.06 -0.31 37.39
N PHE A 874 -22.82 0.03 37.03
CA PHE A 874 -21.81 0.51 37.95
C PHE A 874 -22.30 1.77 38.67
N LYS A 875 -22.21 1.77 40.01
CA LYS A 875 -22.74 2.81 40.91
C LYS A 875 -24.24 3.16 40.76
N THR A 876 -24.99 2.48 39.89
CA THR A 876 -26.45 2.63 39.78
C THR A 876 -27.13 2.05 41.01
N ARG A 877 -28.07 2.77 41.62
CA ARG A 877 -28.94 2.22 42.67
C ARG A 877 -30.08 1.47 41.99
N LEU A 878 -30.26 0.20 42.33
CA LEU A 878 -31.33 -0.64 41.80
C LEU A 878 -32.41 -0.87 42.86
N PRO A 879 -33.69 -0.99 42.45
CA PRO A 879 -34.76 -1.53 43.28
C PRO A 879 -34.42 -2.92 43.85
N HIS A 880 -35.04 -3.30 44.97
CA HIS A 880 -34.76 -4.58 45.66
C HIS A 880 -35.10 -5.83 44.83
N ASP A 881 -35.95 -5.72 43.81
CA ASP A 881 -36.33 -6.79 42.88
C ASP A 881 -35.36 -6.94 41.69
N LYS A 882 -34.31 -6.13 41.61
CA LYS A 882 -33.32 -6.13 40.53
C LYS A 882 -31.92 -6.41 41.06
N THR A 883 -31.10 -7.07 40.23
CA THR A 883 -29.73 -7.44 40.58
C THR A 883 -28.76 -6.94 39.52
N LYS A 884 -27.58 -6.48 39.95
CA LYS A 884 -26.48 -6.10 39.04
C LYS A 884 -25.76 -7.36 38.56
N CYS A 885 -25.31 -7.35 37.30
CA CYS A 885 -24.46 -8.43 36.77
C CYS A 885 -23.12 -8.55 37.51
N PHE A 886 -22.63 -7.44 38.07
CA PHE A 886 -21.51 -7.38 39.01
C PHE A 886 -21.93 -6.51 40.18
N LYS A 887 -22.08 -7.11 41.37
CA LYS A 887 -22.46 -6.40 42.62
C LYS A 887 -21.40 -5.39 43.04
N PHE A 888 -20.17 -5.63 42.62
CA PHE A 888 -18.97 -5.20 43.29
C PHE A 888 -18.03 -4.35 42.42
N ILE A 889 -18.08 -4.51 41.09
CA ILE A 889 -17.25 -3.78 40.14
C ILE A 889 -17.90 -2.48 39.74
#